data_AF-A0A261EUH5-F1
#
_entry.id   AF-A0A261EUH5-F1
#
_cell.length_a   1.000
_cell.length_b   1.000
_cell.length_c   1.000
_cell.angle_alpha   90.00
_cell.angle_beta   90.00
_cell.angle_gamma   90.00
#
_symmetry.space_group_name_H-M   'P 1'
#
loop_
_entity.id
_entity.type
_entity.pdbx_description
1 polymer ?
#
loop_
_entity_poly.entity_id
_entity_poly.type
_entity_poly.pdbx_seq_one_letter_code
_entity_poly.pdbx_strand_id
1 'polypeptide(L)'
;MHIFMRSTSSACAPSRRSQLGSRSSSQPGAWSFARHAIAAVVALVMTLAFALMPLVTADSASAADTTPTPTAASAAPVDASDNGVTIKLFDYNTERQPSTSWPFTVPSINDNDHAMKFGDVYATRSNLWGEIIDYSCRHPAMNRNWNCWTGRPNEVAHPGIVANKLTDGYPTLNPTVTNSRESLDYLFGGATDKAVTQYPVSGGLLMLNSTGAYQFDSSKQYARYDSSTGRFTLTNGARSTQSAVPNFTPFNKRSDTSYNYSFGMSIESKFYMPKDGKINGSDMVFTFSGDDDMWLFIDGALAIDLGGIHGDRGGSIDFATGAITYEQGAASWWQVTRPATLSDALQQAGLTWDSSDFSQHTFKLFYLERGGGGSNCYMSFNLPTVPEGTLELGKTVDFGSAVPIDDTAFRFAAYLDYDGTEGGSNFKRFTGKYDVVDSRGALVASNLDATDGVITLHNGQVARLKAPPGKTIRANTRYYVTELGVDGTDYTASVSGMTLTRKAAGMSTPTLEVQKVSHLGFVNTVASGNTFTAHVAKQCSNCPADTVNYMLVTIGGVPFSGAYTVSDTAQAGGIGTTENTTNGILTLKPGQTATIPGIVGGNSVAVREVDSTGAAFSAAGFMAPQYAMTGTALSGTASTPADGGVSGTAASGSKLPSNASLDVTVTNQAKSVQLGGFAKLHKTVTRDAGTADAQAWRDGDTFRFRLVPIDAQGNESYGLPMPSECNGATAAKPCTITIAKPAAAASGGSNALDAATADFGTLTFVTVGTFRYRVTEVTGDTALQQVYHYSKATYDIVVTVTDGAASGSANPNELSATMAVTRTVNDDGTPAADTVAQNALLEFTNTSFQARMLPLTGSRSEALWTVAAAVLAALTLIACLVYAVVRRILKPVRCAEGSDDPLRHADSSALEESHAAADSSQAVIQQQPEKKARR
;
A
#
# COMPACT_ATOMS: atom_id res chain seq x y z
N MET A 1 -11.40 15.53 -52.44
CA MET A 1 -10.02 15.02 -52.47
C MET A 1 -10.04 13.61 -51.86
N HIS A 2 -10.24 12.53 -52.62
CA HIS A 2 -9.38 11.93 -53.67
C HIS A 2 -8.11 11.28 -53.10
N ILE A 3 -8.13 9.95 -52.83
CA ILE A 3 -7.64 8.80 -53.66
C ILE A 3 -6.11 8.92 -53.91
N PHE A 4 -5.23 7.93 -53.63
CA PHE A 4 -4.94 6.65 -54.34
C PHE A 4 -4.00 5.75 -53.47
N MET A 5 -3.92 4.41 -53.57
CA MET A 5 -4.84 3.36 -54.09
C MET A 5 -4.31 1.91 -53.86
N ARG A 6 -5.23 0.92 -53.82
CA ARG A 6 -5.22 -0.47 -54.41
C ARG A 6 -4.04 -1.45 -54.16
N SER A 7 -4.23 -2.71 -53.73
CA SER A 7 -4.98 -3.90 -54.26
C SER A 7 -4.27 -4.60 -55.42
N THR A 8 -4.09 -5.94 -55.45
CA THR A 8 -5.06 -7.02 -55.78
C THR A 8 -4.43 -8.43 -55.50
N SER A 9 -5.04 -9.62 -55.63
CA SER A 9 -6.40 -10.18 -55.48
C SER A 9 -6.34 -11.72 -55.72
N SER A 10 -7.40 -12.49 -55.38
CA SER A 10 -7.77 -13.82 -55.99
C SER A 10 -6.80 -15.04 -55.85
N ALA A 11 -7.23 -16.32 -55.86
CA ALA A 11 -8.55 -16.97 -55.71
C ALA A 11 -8.40 -18.51 -55.53
N CYS A 12 -9.55 -19.19 -55.36
CA CYS A 12 -9.82 -20.63 -55.59
C CYS A 12 -9.46 -21.69 -54.52
N ALA A 13 -10.38 -22.66 -54.44
CA ALA A 13 -10.31 -23.95 -53.72
C ALA A 13 -10.10 -25.08 -54.79
N PRO A 14 -10.29 -26.42 -54.57
CA PRO A 14 -11.04 -27.10 -53.49
C PRO A 14 -10.49 -28.48 -53.02
N SER A 15 -11.35 -29.20 -52.29
CA SER A 15 -11.53 -30.67 -52.24
C SER A 15 -11.00 -31.44 -51.01
N ARG A 16 -11.68 -32.56 -50.72
CA ARG A 16 -11.35 -33.55 -49.70
C ARG A 16 -10.87 -34.83 -50.38
N ARG A 17 -9.88 -35.53 -49.81
CA ARG A 17 -9.97 -37.01 -49.66
C ARG A 17 -9.06 -37.54 -48.56
N SER A 18 -9.17 -38.84 -48.30
CA SER A 18 -8.72 -39.55 -47.11
C SER A 18 -7.80 -40.73 -47.46
N GLN A 19 -7.21 -41.34 -46.42
CA GLN A 19 -6.44 -42.60 -46.45
C GLN A 19 -5.01 -42.51 -47.03
N LEU A 20 -4.00 -43.29 -46.57
CA LEU A 20 -3.93 -44.25 -45.46
C LEU A 20 -2.50 -44.37 -44.90
N GLY A 21 -2.36 -44.72 -43.62
CA GLY A 21 -1.12 -45.31 -43.05
C GLY A 21 -0.09 -44.32 -42.47
N SER A 22 0.70 -44.68 -41.45
CA SER A 22 0.71 -45.95 -40.71
C SER A 22 1.39 -45.87 -39.33
N ARG A 23 1.11 -46.90 -38.50
CA ARG A 23 1.86 -47.41 -37.33
C ARG A 23 1.76 -46.72 -35.95
N SER A 24 1.47 -47.58 -34.97
CA SER A 24 1.91 -47.62 -33.57
C SER A 24 1.71 -46.39 -32.68
N SER A 25 0.59 -46.38 -31.97
CA SER A 25 0.52 -45.94 -30.57
C SER A 25 0.30 -47.17 -29.67
N SER A 26 0.99 -47.23 -28.52
CA SER A 26 0.84 -48.30 -27.53
C SER A 26 -0.12 -47.91 -26.41
N GLN A 27 -1.04 -48.83 -26.10
CA GLN A 27 -1.94 -48.83 -24.92
C GLN A 27 -1.21 -49.38 -23.66
N PRO A 28 -1.87 -49.59 -22.49
CA PRO A 28 -2.80 -48.72 -21.73
C PRO A 28 -2.16 -48.42 -20.34
N GLY A 29 -2.66 -48.68 -19.12
CA GLY A 29 -3.97 -49.19 -18.67
C GLY A 29 -4.15 -49.43 -17.15
N ALA A 30 -5.09 -48.68 -16.57
CA ALA A 30 -6.04 -49.04 -15.51
C ALA A 30 -5.80 -50.19 -14.49
N TRP A 31 -5.83 -49.82 -13.21
CA TRP A 31 -6.40 -50.57 -12.05
C TRP A 31 -5.54 -51.77 -11.53
N SER A 32 -5.69 -52.31 -10.31
CA SER A 32 -6.86 -52.40 -9.40
C SER A 32 -6.50 -52.82 -7.95
N PHE A 33 -7.50 -52.84 -7.03
CA PHE A 33 -7.70 -53.76 -5.86
C PHE A 33 -6.51 -54.10 -4.92
N ALA A 34 -6.55 -54.09 -3.58
CA ALA A 34 -7.49 -54.60 -2.55
C ALA A 34 -6.59 -55.10 -1.37
N ARG A 35 -6.99 -55.40 -0.12
CA ARG A 35 -8.24 -55.37 0.68
C ARG A 35 -7.87 -55.51 2.18
N HIS A 36 -8.86 -55.38 3.07
CA HIS A 36 -9.15 -56.12 4.33
C HIS A 36 -9.92 -55.17 5.28
N ALA A 37 -11.20 -55.42 5.62
CA ALA A 37 -11.75 -56.37 6.61
C ALA A 37 -11.76 -55.76 8.05
N ILE A 38 -12.78 -55.92 8.92
CA ILE A 38 -14.08 -56.61 8.80
C ILE A 38 -15.12 -56.00 9.79
N ALA A 39 -16.40 -56.01 9.38
CA ALA A 39 -17.69 -55.98 10.12
C ALA A 39 -17.94 -55.25 11.50
N ALA A 40 -19.15 -54.65 11.58
CA ALA A 40 -20.21 -54.90 12.60
C ALA A 40 -20.60 -53.84 13.68
N VAL A 41 -21.89 -53.44 13.60
CA VAL A 41 -22.85 -53.16 14.70
C VAL A 41 -22.81 -51.76 15.41
N VAL A 42 -23.96 -51.41 16.00
CA VAL A 42 -24.47 -50.06 16.36
C VAL A 42 -25.19 -50.12 17.73
N ALA A 43 -25.42 -48.96 18.37
CA ALA A 43 -26.30 -48.71 19.53
C ALA A 43 -25.70 -49.05 20.92
N LEU A 44 -26.10 -48.51 22.10
CA LEU A 44 -26.77 -47.28 22.63
C LEU A 44 -26.70 -47.41 24.21
N VAL A 45 -26.98 -46.48 25.15
CA VAL A 45 -27.28 -45.04 25.26
C VAL A 45 -27.13 -44.60 26.75
N MET A 46 -27.30 -43.31 27.11
CA MET A 46 -27.56 -42.77 28.48
C MET A 46 -26.42 -42.85 29.53
N THR A 47 -26.30 -41.98 30.57
CA THR A 47 -26.73 -40.57 30.83
C THR A 47 -26.04 -40.09 32.11
N LEU A 48 -25.70 -38.79 32.23
CA LEU A 48 -26.43 -37.74 32.98
C LEU A 48 -25.60 -36.44 33.02
N ALA A 49 -26.17 -35.32 33.44
CA ALA A 49 -25.49 -34.02 33.56
C ALA A 49 -25.80 -33.35 34.92
N PHE A 50 -24.95 -32.41 35.38
CA PHE A 50 -25.36 -31.03 35.70
C PHE A 50 -24.19 -30.10 36.14
N ALA A 51 -24.43 -28.80 35.99
CA ALA A 51 -23.95 -27.67 36.82
C ALA A 51 -22.48 -27.15 36.76
N LEU A 52 -22.34 -26.05 36.01
CA LEU A 52 -21.79 -24.73 36.43
C LEU A 52 -20.27 -24.50 36.64
N MET A 53 -19.86 -23.26 36.32
CA MET A 53 -18.51 -22.69 36.49
C MET A 53 -18.24 -22.24 37.95
N PRO A 54 -16.98 -21.94 38.30
CA PRO A 54 -16.60 -20.52 38.25
C PRO A 54 -15.24 -20.22 37.58
N LEU A 55 -15.07 -18.95 37.24
CA LEU A 55 -13.83 -18.28 36.82
C LEU A 55 -12.90 -18.06 38.04
N VAL A 56 -11.56 -18.04 37.86
CA VAL A 56 -10.60 -17.09 38.52
C VAL A 56 -9.11 -17.39 38.17
N THR A 57 -8.40 -16.32 37.82
CA THR A 57 -6.94 -16.05 37.71
C THR A 57 -5.87 -17.16 37.74
N ALA A 58 -4.88 -17.01 36.85
CA ALA A 58 -3.46 -17.17 37.19
C ALA A 58 -2.67 -15.98 36.60
N ASP A 59 -1.85 -15.32 37.41
CA ASP A 59 -0.96 -14.24 36.96
C ASP A 59 0.30 -14.79 36.25
N SER A 60 0.75 -14.09 35.22
CA SER A 60 2.13 -14.19 34.74
C SER A 60 2.57 -12.85 34.15
N ALA A 61 3.18 -12.01 34.99
CA ALA A 61 3.74 -10.74 34.56
C ALA A 61 4.93 -10.98 33.60
N SER A 62 4.83 -10.45 32.40
CA SER A 62 5.95 -10.27 31.47
C SER A 62 6.14 -8.77 31.27
N ALA A 63 7.36 -8.27 31.51
CA ALA A 63 7.64 -6.85 31.38
C ALA A 63 7.61 -6.44 29.90
N ALA A 64 6.60 -5.64 29.52
CA ALA A 64 6.57 -4.99 28.22
C ALA A 64 7.64 -3.88 28.20
N ASP A 65 8.77 -4.16 27.55
CA ASP A 65 9.72 -3.12 27.17
C ASP A 65 8.99 -2.09 26.32
N THR A 66 8.85 -0.88 26.85
CA THR A 66 8.00 0.18 26.34
C THR A 66 8.85 1.35 25.88
N THR A 67 9.85 1.04 25.05
CA THR A 67 10.39 2.00 24.09
C THR A 67 9.27 2.37 23.10
N PRO A 68 8.78 3.62 23.10
CA PRO A 68 7.72 4.00 22.17
C PRO A 68 8.32 4.13 20.77
N THR A 69 8.02 3.18 19.89
CA THR A 69 8.08 3.42 18.45
C THR A 69 7.32 4.73 18.18
N PRO A 70 7.90 5.71 17.47
CA PRO A 70 7.20 6.95 17.15
C PRO A 70 6.16 6.68 16.07
N THR A 71 5.06 6.04 16.46
CA THR A 71 3.79 6.05 15.73
C THR A 71 3.49 7.50 15.44
N ALA A 72 3.51 7.90 14.17
CA ALA A 72 3.34 9.28 13.76
C ALA A 72 2.04 9.82 14.36
N ALA A 73 2.17 10.69 15.37
CA ALA A 73 1.01 11.24 16.06
C ALA A 73 0.16 11.97 15.02
N SER A 74 -1.11 11.59 14.91
CA SER A 74 -2.04 12.29 14.03
C SER A 74 -2.03 13.77 14.42
N ALA A 75 -1.47 14.62 13.56
CA ALA A 75 -1.26 16.02 13.86
C ALA A 75 -2.57 16.65 14.32
N ALA A 76 -2.50 17.50 15.35
CA ALA A 76 -3.69 18.22 15.82
C ALA A 76 -4.31 18.97 14.63
N PRO A 77 -5.65 18.93 14.46
CA PRO A 77 -6.29 19.53 13.30
C PRO A 77 -6.05 21.04 13.31
N VAL A 78 -5.39 21.55 12.28
CA VAL A 78 -4.91 22.94 12.22
C VAL A 78 -6.10 23.89 12.01
N ASP A 79 -6.17 24.93 12.83
CA ASP A 79 -7.22 25.95 12.83
C ASP A 79 -6.79 27.15 11.97
N ALA A 80 -7.72 27.74 11.21
CA ALA A 80 -7.46 28.99 10.50
C ALA A 80 -7.05 30.13 11.46
N SER A 81 -7.60 30.14 12.67
CA SER A 81 -7.31 31.18 13.66
C SER A 81 -5.88 31.09 14.23
N ASP A 82 -5.26 29.91 14.25
CA ASP A 82 -3.86 29.75 14.67
C ASP A 82 -2.86 30.33 13.64
N ASN A 83 -3.32 30.57 12.41
CA ASN A 83 -2.55 31.17 11.31
C ASN A 83 -3.08 32.56 10.90
N GLY A 84 -3.70 33.29 11.83
CA GLY A 84 -3.98 34.73 11.69
C GLY A 84 -5.36 35.10 11.13
N VAL A 85 -6.24 34.13 10.89
CA VAL A 85 -7.64 34.41 10.50
C VAL A 85 -8.46 34.81 11.72
N THR A 86 -8.88 36.07 11.76
CA THR A 86 -9.77 36.60 12.80
C THR A 86 -11.22 36.35 12.41
N ILE A 87 -12.00 35.77 13.32
CA ILE A 87 -13.44 35.58 13.16
C ILE A 87 -14.17 36.34 14.28
N LYS A 88 -15.19 37.13 13.92
CA LYS A 88 -16.17 37.67 14.87
C LYS A 88 -17.55 37.11 14.53
N LEU A 89 -18.24 36.57 15.52
CA LEU A 89 -19.64 36.15 15.41
C LEU A 89 -20.53 37.19 16.10
N PHE A 90 -21.75 37.43 15.62
CA PHE A 90 -22.72 38.29 16.30
C PHE A 90 -24.13 37.73 16.22
N ASP A 91 -24.96 38.11 17.19
CA ASP A 91 -26.36 37.75 17.38
C ASP A 91 -27.18 39.04 17.51
N TYR A 92 -28.40 39.11 16.99
CA TYR A 92 -29.20 40.32 17.08
C TYR A 92 -30.71 40.05 17.21
N ASN A 93 -31.42 40.98 17.84
CA ASN A 93 -32.84 40.84 18.12
C ASN A 93 -33.68 41.59 17.07
N THR A 94 -34.51 40.87 16.30
CA THR A 94 -35.52 41.48 15.40
C THR A 94 -36.72 42.04 16.16
N GLU A 95 -37.10 41.42 17.27
CA GLU A 95 -38.26 41.77 18.10
C GLU A 95 -37.84 42.30 19.50
N ARG A 96 -38.74 43.05 20.16
CA ARG A 96 -38.55 43.45 21.56
C ARG A 96 -38.91 42.32 22.52
N GLN A 97 -37.91 41.62 23.04
CA GLN A 97 -38.13 40.52 23.99
C GLN A 97 -38.30 41.03 25.44
N PRO A 98 -39.15 40.40 26.27
CA PRO A 98 -39.30 40.77 27.68
C PRO A 98 -38.04 40.41 28.50
N SER A 99 -37.53 41.35 29.29
CA SER A 99 -36.35 41.18 30.14
C SER A 99 -36.71 41.05 31.62
N THR A 100 -36.00 40.18 32.34
CA THR A 100 -36.09 40.05 33.81
C THR A 100 -35.19 41.05 34.56
N SER A 101 -34.25 41.69 33.88
CA SER A 101 -33.42 42.78 34.40
C SER A 101 -33.93 44.14 33.87
N TRP A 102 -33.67 45.21 34.61
CA TRP A 102 -34.14 46.56 34.24
C TRP A 102 -33.17 47.22 33.24
N PRO A 103 -33.65 47.84 32.13
CA PRO A 103 -35.05 48.01 31.74
C PRO A 103 -35.69 46.72 31.18
N PHE A 104 -36.99 46.52 31.46
CA PHE A 104 -37.75 45.28 31.24
C PHE A 104 -37.96 44.82 29.78
N THR A 105 -37.24 45.37 28.80
CA THR A 105 -37.31 44.95 27.39
C THR A 105 -35.92 44.95 26.76
N VAL A 106 -35.54 43.83 26.15
CA VAL A 106 -34.44 43.77 25.19
C VAL A 106 -34.87 44.58 23.95
N PRO A 107 -34.04 45.51 23.43
CA PRO A 107 -34.39 46.27 22.23
C PRO A 107 -34.42 45.42 20.95
N SER A 108 -35.24 45.83 20.00
CA SER A 108 -35.13 45.40 18.59
C SER A 108 -34.06 46.22 17.87
N ILE A 109 -33.38 45.61 16.90
CA ILE A 109 -32.45 46.30 15.98
C ILE A 109 -33.17 47.40 15.17
N ASN A 110 -34.46 47.24 14.89
CA ASN A 110 -35.26 48.25 14.21
C ASN A 110 -35.59 49.46 15.12
N ASP A 111 -35.41 49.36 16.45
CA ASP A 111 -35.60 50.49 17.37
C ASP A 111 -34.54 51.61 17.21
N ASN A 112 -33.52 51.42 16.38
CA ASN A 112 -32.53 52.44 16.01
C ASN A 112 -32.76 53.05 14.61
N ASP A 113 -33.86 52.68 13.95
CA ASP A 113 -34.27 53.18 12.63
C ASP A 113 -33.24 52.94 11.49
N HIS A 114 -32.35 51.96 11.65
CA HIS A 114 -31.40 51.52 10.60
C HIS A 114 -32.10 51.29 9.25
N ALA A 115 -31.43 51.66 8.16
CA ALA A 115 -31.96 51.54 6.80
C ALA A 115 -32.14 50.08 6.36
N MET A 116 -31.43 49.13 6.97
CA MET A 116 -31.53 47.68 6.70
C MET A 116 -32.90 47.04 7.05
N LYS A 117 -33.76 47.69 7.85
CA LYS A 117 -35.13 47.27 8.24
C LYS A 117 -35.32 45.75 8.36
N PHE A 118 -34.68 45.14 9.36
CA PHE A 118 -34.58 43.68 9.52
C PHE A 118 -35.97 43.06 9.77
N GLY A 119 -36.49 42.32 8.81
CA GLY A 119 -37.81 41.67 8.90
C GLY A 119 -39.03 42.60 8.74
N ASP A 120 -38.84 43.92 8.61
CA ASP A 120 -39.94 44.85 8.29
C ASP A 120 -39.80 45.34 6.83
N VAL A 121 -40.62 44.78 5.95
CA VAL A 121 -40.64 45.12 4.52
C VAL A 121 -41.30 46.49 4.29
N TYR A 122 -42.28 46.85 5.11
CA TYR A 122 -42.96 48.15 5.21
C TYR A 122 -43.95 48.09 6.39
N ALA A 123 -43.88 49.09 7.28
CA ALA A 123 -44.68 49.26 8.50
C ALA A 123 -46.12 48.70 8.43
N THR A 124 -46.26 47.42 8.74
CA THR A 124 -47.51 46.66 8.62
C THR A 124 -48.05 46.32 10.00
N ARG A 125 -49.37 46.47 10.18
CA ARG A 125 -50.01 46.14 11.46
C ARG A 125 -49.98 44.63 11.65
N SER A 126 -49.28 44.17 12.69
CA SER A 126 -49.50 42.83 13.23
C SER A 126 -51.00 42.62 13.49
N ASN A 127 -51.52 41.49 13.03
CA ASN A 127 -52.82 41.03 13.50
C ASN A 127 -52.68 40.52 14.95
N LEU A 128 -53.81 40.18 15.60
CA LEU A 128 -53.83 39.71 17.00
C LEU A 128 -53.08 38.39 17.26
N TRP A 129 -52.46 37.79 16.24
CA TRP A 129 -51.73 36.52 16.29
C TRP A 129 -50.25 36.66 15.84
N GLY A 130 -49.77 37.87 15.56
CA GLY A 130 -48.36 38.14 15.21
C GLY A 130 -47.94 37.76 13.78
N GLU A 131 -48.88 37.36 12.93
CA GLU A 131 -48.57 36.87 11.58
C GLU A 131 -48.32 38.04 10.59
N ILE A 132 -47.11 38.12 10.02
CA ILE A 132 -46.74 39.10 8.99
C ILE A 132 -47.23 38.58 7.63
N ILE A 133 -48.24 39.25 7.05
CA ILE A 133 -48.86 38.81 5.80
C ILE A 133 -48.20 39.51 4.61
N ASP A 134 -47.18 38.88 4.03
CA ASP A 134 -46.54 39.37 2.81
C ASP A 134 -47.50 39.39 1.61
N TYR A 135 -47.90 40.61 1.21
CA TYR A 135 -48.54 40.91 -0.07
C TYR A 135 -47.63 41.72 -1.01
N SER A 136 -46.50 42.25 -0.55
CA SER A 136 -45.65 43.21 -1.27
C SER A 136 -44.51 42.55 -2.06
N CYS A 137 -43.89 41.49 -1.53
CA CYS A 137 -42.82 40.76 -2.21
C CYS A 137 -43.34 39.80 -3.28
N ARG A 138 -44.66 39.63 -3.40
CA ARG A 138 -45.31 38.68 -4.33
C ARG A 138 -45.45 39.18 -5.78
N HIS A 139 -45.07 40.42 -6.10
CA HIS A 139 -45.35 41.00 -7.42
C HIS A 139 -44.07 41.32 -8.22
N PRO A 140 -43.84 40.71 -9.40
CA PRO A 140 -42.57 40.86 -10.13
C PRO A 140 -42.30 42.28 -10.65
N ALA A 141 -43.32 43.14 -10.78
CA ALA A 141 -43.12 44.56 -11.09
C ALA A 141 -42.79 45.44 -9.87
N MET A 142 -42.81 44.88 -8.65
CA MET A 142 -42.41 45.52 -7.40
C MET A 142 -41.09 44.94 -6.85
N ASN A 143 -40.43 44.03 -7.59
CA ASN A 143 -39.20 43.34 -7.22
C ASN A 143 -37.96 44.25 -7.30
N ARG A 144 -37.97 45.34 -6.52
CA ARG A 144 -36.89 46.30 -6.30
C ARG A 144 -36.60 46.55 -4.82
N ASN A 145 -37.35 45.90 -3.92
CA ASN A 145 -37.06 45.93 -2.50
C ASN A 145 -36.07 44.81 -2.17
N TRP A 146 -34.85 45.17 -1.82
CA TRP A 146 -33.75 44.28 -1.47
C TRP A 146 -33.91 43.62 -0.08
N ASN A 147 -34.97 43.98 0.66
CA ASN A 147 -35.49 43.25 1.82
C ASN A 147 -36.60 42.24 1.48
N CYS A 148 -36.89 42.00 0.19
CA CYS A 148 -37.69 40.86 -0.22
C CYS A 148 -36.83 39.63 -0.49
N TRP A 149 -37.42 38.46 -0.32
CA TRP A 149 -36.84 37.18 -0.75
C TRP A 149 -36.80 37.10 -2.28
N THR A 150 -35.64 36.74 -2.85
CA THR A 150 -35.39 36.78 -4.31
C THR A 150 -36.27 35.86 -5.16
N GLY A 151 -36.97 34.90 -4.54
CA GLY A 151 -37.77 33.90 -5.23
C GLY A 151 -37.09 32.53 -5.37
N ARG A 152 -37.36 31.85 -6.47
CA ARG A 152 -37.07 30.43 -6.70
C ARG A 152 -35.55 30.10 -6.62
N PRO A 153 -35.17 28.81 -6.50
CA PRO A 153 -33.76 28.40 -6.47
C PRO A 153 -32.91 28.89 -7.65
N ASN A 154 -33.53 29.24 -8.79
CA ASN A 154 -32.88 29.76 -9.99
C ASN A 154 -32.94 31.29 -10.14
N GLU A 155 -33.40 32.03 -9.12
CA GLU A 155 -33.50 33.49 -9.13
C GLU A 155 -32.30 34.11 -8.40
N VAL A 156 -31.61 35.01 -9.09
CA VAL A 156 -30.33 35.60 -8.66
C VAL A 156 -30.49 36.38 -7.37
N ALA A 157 -29.42 36.41 -6.56
CA ALA A 157 -29.21 37.36 -5.46
C ALA A 157 -29.51 38.83 -5.84
N HIS A 158 -29.55 39.71 -4.85
CA HIS A 158 -29.69 41.15 -4.97
C HIS A 158 -28.34 41.89 -4.77
N PRO A 159 -27.37 41.78 -5.70
CA PRO A 159 -26.07 42.44 -5.55
C PRO A 159 -26.21 43.96 -5.62
N GLY A 160 -25.32 44.66 -4.93
CA GLY A 160 -25.21 46.12 -4.92
C GLY A 160 -25.96 46.80 -3.79
N ILE A 161 -26.39 46.06 -2.75
CA ILE A 161 -26.91 46.62 -1.50
C ILE A 161 -25.83 47.46 -0.80
N VAL A 162 -24.60 46.97 -0.80
CA VAL A 162 -23.41 47.68 -0.29
C VAL A 162 -22.65 48.38 -1.43
N ALA A 163 -21.88 49.41 -1.08
CA ALA A 163 -21.01 50.11 -2.01
C ALA A 163 -19.76 49.27 -2.35
N ASN A 164 -19.20 49.50 -3.54
CA ASN A 164 -18.03 48.79 -4.06
C ASN A 164 -16.74 48.92 -3.21
N LYS A 165 -16.74 49.73 -2.15
CA LYS A 165 -15.58 50.04 -1.33
C LYS A 165 -15.93 50.15 0.16
N LEU A 166 -15.08 49.56 1.02
CA LEU A 166 -15.18 49.72 2.47
C LEU A 166 -14.91 51.18 2.90
N THR A 167 -15.63 51.63 3.93
CA THR A 167 -15.32 52.88 4.66
C THR A 167 -14.95 52.48 6.09
N ASP A 168 -13.83 52.99 6.60
CA ASP A 168 -13.27 52.71 7.93
C ASP A 168 -13.18 51.20 8.29
N GLY A 169 -13.07 50.35 7.27
CA GLY A 169 -12.95 48.89 7.38
C GLY A 169 -14.27 48.10 7.30
N TYR A 170 -15.41 48.77 7.11
CA TYR A 170 -16.76 48.18 7.11
C TYR A 170 -17.56 48.47 5.82
N PRO A 171 -18.56 47.62 5.47
CA PRO A 171 -19.45 47.89 4.35
C PRO A 171 -20.33 49.11 4.63
N THR A 172 -20.61 49.90 3.59
CA THR A 172 -21.58 51.00 3.64
C THR A 172 -22.67 50.75 2.60
N LEU A 173 -23.90 51.18 2.88
CA LEU A 173 -25.01 50.99 1.95
C LEU A 173 -24.84 51.83 0.67
N ASN A 174 -25.23 51.24 -0.46
CA ASN A 174 -25.20 51.88 -1.77
C ASN A 174 -26.45 52.76 -1.94
N PRO A 175 -26.32 54.09 -2.11
CA PRO A 175 -27.47 54.98 -2.24
C PRO A 175 -28.26 54.75 -3.53
N THR A 176 -27.67 54.11 -4.55
CA THR A 176 -28.31 53.80 -5.84
C THR A 176 -29.35 52.69 -5.72
N VAL A 177 -29.20 51.79 -4.74
CA VAL A 177 -30.10 50.64 -4.49
C VAL A 177 -30.94 50.85 -3.24
N THR A 178 -30.34 51.41 -2.19
CA THR A 178 -30.96 51.52 -0.85
C THR A 178 -31.53 52.90 -0.53
N ASN A 179 -31.15 53.94 -1.28
CA ASN A 179 -31.32 55.36 -0.92
C ASN A 179 -30.60 55.79 0.39
N SER A 180 -29.76 54.93 0.96
CA SER A 180 -28.97 55.19 2.18
C SER A 180 -27.47 55.22 1.89
N ARG A 181 -26.69 55.72 2.86
CA ARG A 181 -25.21 55.63 2.93
C ARG A 181 -24.74 55.15 4.30
N GLU A 182 -25.63 54.52 5.07
CA GLU A 182 -25.36 54.05 6.42
C GLU A 182 -24.20 53.03 6.44
N SER A 183 -23.37 53.09 7.47
CA SER A 183 -22.33 52.10 7.75
C SER A 183 -22.94 50.86 8.40
N LEU A 184 -22.49 49.65 8.04
CA LEU A 184 -22.90 48.41 8.68
C LEU A 184 -21.98 47.99 9.84
N ASP A 185 -21.11 48.90 10.30
CA ASP A 185 -20.21 48.71 11.44
C ASP A 185 -20.90 48.30 12.76
N TYR A 186 -22.16 48.67 12.95
CA TYR A 186 -22.98 48.30 14.11
C TYR A 186 -23.32 46.79 14.16
N LEU A 187 -23.32 46.10 13.01
CA LEU A 187 -23.42 44.64 12.93
C LEU A 187 -22.05 43.99 13.20
N PHE A 188 -21.03 44.42 12.47
CA PHE A 188 -19.74 43.72 12.35
C PHE A 188 -18.67 44.16 13.38
N GLY A 189 -19.06 44.96 14.36
CA GLY A 189 -18.24 45.32 15.51
C GLY A 189 -17.20 46.41 15.25
N GLY A 190 -17.61 47.47 14.54
CA GLY A 190 -16.96 48.79 14.55
C GLY A 190 -17.72 49.80 15.41
N ALA A 191 -19.05 49.67 15.52
CA ALA A 191 -19.90 50.45 16.41
C ALA A 191 -20.62 49.56 17.44
N THR A 192 -21.11 50.16 18.52
CA THR A 192 -21.94 49.49 19.54
C THR A 192 -23.41 49.70 19.24
N ASP A 193 -24.16 48.62 19.05
CA ASP A 193 -25.62 48.65 19.01
C ASP A 193 -26.25 48.17 20.34
N LYS A 194 -27.53 48.49 20.55
CA LYS A 194 -28.31 48.10 21.74
C LYS A 194 -29.03 46.75 21.61
N ALA A 195 -29.13 46.21 20.39
CA ALA A 195 -29.82 44.96 20.05
C ALA A 195 -28.87 43.89 19.46
N VAL A 196 -27.65 44.27 19.04
CA VAL A 196 -26.59 43.37 18.56
C VAL A 196 -25.65 42.99 19.71
N THR A 197 -25.40 41.69 19.88
CA THR A 197 -24.40 41.14 20.81
C THR A 197 -23.24 40.52 20.01
N GLN A 198 -22.00 40.90 20.34
CA GLN A 198 -20.80 40.46 19.64
C GLN A 198 -20.03 39.41 20.43
N TYR A 199 -19.52 38.41 19.74
CA TYR A 199 -18.84 37.24 20.30
C TYR A 199 -17.49 37.02 19.58
N PRO A 200 -16.35 37.16 20.30
CA PRO A 200 -15.04 36.87 19.73
C PRO A 200 -14.89 35.36 19.52
N VAL A 201 -14.46 34.94 18.33
CA VAL A 201 -14.26 33.53 18.01
C VAL A 201 -12.76 33.22 18.05
N SER A 202 -12.37 32.46 19.07
CA SER A 202 -11.00 31.98 19.31
C SER A 202 -10.65 30.73 18.50
N GLY A 203 -11.39 30.43 17.43
CA GLY A 203 -11.18 29.29 16.51
C GLY A 203 -12.27 28.21 16.52
N GLY A 204 -12.02 27.14 15.76
CA GLY A 204 -12.79 25.89 15.71
C GLY A 204 -13.85 25.79 14.60
N LEU A 205 -13.98 26.80 13.73
CA LEU A 205 -14.95 26.80 12.62
C LEU A 205 -14.33 26.33 11.30
N LEU A 206 -13.19 26.91 10.93
CA LEU A 206 -12.50 26.65 9.67
C LEU A 206 -11.27 25.79 9.94
N MET A 207 -11.37 24.49 9.64
CA MET A 207 -10.31 23.52 9.92
C MET A 207 -9.58 23.13 8.63
N LEU A 208 -8.26 22.97 8.70
CA LEU A 208 -7.44 22.55 7.56
C LEU A 208 -7.78 21.09 7.17
N ASN A 209 -8.17 20.89 5.93
CA ASN A 209 -8.53 19.58 5.38
C ASN A 209 -7.31 18.88 4.72
N SER A 210 -7.50 17.64 4.26
CA SER A 210 -6.46 16.83 3.63
C SER A 210 -5.97 17.35 2.27
N THR A 211 -6.67 18.32 1.65
CA THR A 211 -6.23 18.99 0.41
C THR A 211 -5.50 20.30 0.68
N GLY A 212 -5.23 20.66 1.94
CA GLY A 212 -4.52 21.89 2.32
C GLY A 212 -5.38 23.15 2.24
N ALA A 213 -6.70 23.04 2.35
CA ALA A 213 -7.63 24.17 2.44
C ALA A 213 -8.31 24.20 3.81
N TYR A 214 -8.44 25.40 4.40
CA TYR A 214 -9.31 25.64 5.54
C TYR A 214 -10.76 25.60 5.08
N GLN A 215 -11.58 24.75 5.70
CA GLN A 215 -12.92 24.45 5.22
C GLN A 215 -13.94 24.35 6.36
N PHE A 216 -15.16 24.80 6.07
CA PHE A 216 -16.39 24.48 6.79
C PHE A 216 -17.50 24.15 5.78
N ASP A 217 -18.37 23.21 6.12
CA ASP A 217 -19.46 22.77 5.24
C ASP A 217 -20.68 22.34 6.07
N SER A 218 -21.72 23.17 6.13
CA SER A 218 -22.95 22.88 6.88
C SER A 218 -23.71 21.63 6.37
N SER A 219 -23.51 21.21 5.12
CA SER A 219 -24.09 19.98 4.55
C SER A 219 -23.37 18.71 4.99
N LYS A 220 -22.13 18.82 5.50
CA LYS A 220 -21.30 17.69 5.98
C LYS A 220 -21.02 17.74 7.48
N GLN A 221 -21.11 18.91 8.11
CA GLN A 221 -20.73 19.16 9.51
C GLN A 221 -21.73 20.11 10.17
N TYR A 222 -22.15 19.79 11.39
CA TYR A 222 -22.89 20.70 12.24
C TYR A 222 -21.91 21.49 13.13
N ALA A 223 -21.93 22.82 13.03
CA ALA A 223 -21.15 23.74 13.85
C ALA A 223 -21.99 24.33 14.99
N ARG A 224 -21.38 24.43 16.17
CA ARG A 224 -21.97 25.12 17.33
C ARG A 224 -20.92 25.98 18.03
N TYR A 225 -21.26 27.24 18.31
CA TYR A 225 -20.46 28.13 19.13
C TYR A 225 -20.69 27.86 20.63
N ASP A 226 -19.62 27.89 21.41
CA ASP A 226 -19.66 27.81 22.87
C ASP A 226 -19.10 29.10 23.48
N SER A 227 -19.99 29.91 24.05
CA SER A 227 -19.66 31.19 24.69
C SER A 227 -18.84 31.05 25.98
N SER A 228 -18.68 29.85 26.54
CA SER A 228 -17.82 29.61 27.71
C SER A 228 -16.35 29.39 27.36
N THR A 229 -16.06 28.90 26.15
CA THR A 229 -14.70 28.71 25.62
C THR A 229 -14.33 29.70 24.52
N GLY A 230 -15.32 30.42 23.96
CA GLY A 230 -15.14 31.32 22.81
C GLY A 230 -14.85 30.57 21.51
N ARG A 231 -15.12 29.27 21.42
CA ARG A 231 -14.75 28.43 20.27
C ARG A 231 -15.94 27.72 19.66
N PHE A 232 -15.79 27.35 18.40
CA PHE A 232 -16.71 26.43 17.73
C PHE A 232 -16.36 24.97 18.03
N THR A 233 -17.38 24.13 18.10
CA THR A 233 -17.30 22.67 18.06
C THR A 233 -17.95 22.19 16.76
N LEU A 234 -17.21 21.44 15.93
CA LEU A 234 -17.74 20.77 14.75
C LEU A 234 -18.11 19.31 15.11
N THR A 235 -19.29 18.87 14.66
CA THR A 235 -19.73 17.47 14.74
C THR A 235 -20.07 16.96 13.35
N ASN A 236 -19.62 15.77 12.99
CA ASN A 236 -19.89 15.22 11.66
C ASN A 236 -21.39 14.98 11.39
N GLY A 237 -21.76 15.14 10.11
CA GLY A 237 -23.14 15.16 9.61
C GLY A 237 -23.83 16.50 9.83
N ALA A 238 -24.55 16.97 8.81
CA ALA A 238 -25.46 18.13 8.87
C ALA A 238 -26.54 18.01 9.97
N ARG A 239 -27.21 19.11 10.32
CA ARG A 239 -28.40 19.05 11.20
C ARG A 239 -29.49 18.20 10.56
N SER A 240 -29.76 18.39 9.26
CA SER A 240 -30.83 17.72 8.52
C SER A 240 -30.53 17.64 7.02
N THR A 241 -31.10 16.64 6.35
CA THR A 241 -31.16 16.55 4.88
C THR A 241 -32.44 17.14 4.28
N GLN A 242 -33.31 17.72 5.10
CA GLN A 242 -34.54 18.39 4.67
C GLN A 242 -34.29 19.88 4.47
N SER A 243 -34.63 20.42 3.30
CA SER A 243 -34.41 21.83 2.92
C SER A 243 -35.22 22.86 3.72
N ALA A 244 -36.11 22.42 4.61
CA ALA A 244 -36.89 23.26 5.52
C ALA A 244 -36.31 23.30 6.95
N VAL A 245 -35.06 22.84 7.13
CA VAL A 245 -34.35 22.85 8.41
C VAL A 245 -32.95 23.47 8.18
N PRO A 246 -32.60 24.57 8.86
CA PRO A 246 -31.32 25.24 8.68
C PRO A 246 -30.16 24.39 9.17
N ASN A 247 -29.09 24.32 8.38
CA ASN A 247 -27.91 23.52 8.69
C ASN A 247 -26.80 24.32 9.37
N PHE A 248 -26.70 25.63 9.09
CA PHE A 248 -25.89 26.55 9.89
C PHE A 248 -26.80 27.25 10.92
N THR A 249 -26.51 27.11 12.20
CA THR A 249 -27.33 27.67 13.31
C THR A 249 -26.44 27.73 14.55
N PRO A 250 -25.47 28.67 14.60
CA PRO A 250 -24.30 28.57 15.48
C PRO A 250 -24.64 28.62 16.97
N PHE A 251 -25.73 29.30 17.36
CA PHE A 251 -26.15 29.46 18.75
C PHE A 251 -27.09 28.34 19.26
N ASN A 252 -27.82 27.66 18.38
CA ASN A 252 -28.72 26.56 18.76
C ASN A 252 -27.96 25.25 18.95
N LYS A 253 -28.51 24.33 19.74
CA LYS A 253 -28.07 22.93 19.81
C LYS A 253 -28.66 22.14 18.62
N ARG A 254 -28.01 21.04 18.21
CA ARG A 254 -28.49 20.14 17.12
C ARG A 254 -29.87 19.53 17.40
N SER A 255 -30.24 19.40 18.68
CA SER A 255 -31.52 18.90 19.18
C SER A 255 -32.68 19.90 19.12
N ASP A 256 -32.39 21.19 18.96
CA ASP A 256 -33.41 22.23 19.08
C ASP A 256 -34.29 22.25 17.81
N THR A 257 -35.58 22.52 18.00
CA THR A 257 -36.60 22.59 16.92
C THR A 257 -37.09 24.02 16.64
N SER A 258 -36.52 24.99 17.34
CA SER A 258 -36.64 26.42 17.08
C SER A 258 -35.22 26.95 16.85
N TYR A 259 -35.07 27.84 15.88
CA TYR A 259 -33.78 28.22 15.30
C TYR A 259 -33.59 29.74 15.37
N ASN A 260 -32.37 30.18 15.62
CA ASN A 260 -31.98 31.58 15.50
C ASN A 260 -31.52 31.83 14.05
N TYR A 261 -32.19 32.76 13.37
CA TYR A 261 -31.91 33.24 12.00
C TYR A 261 -31.54 34.73 12.00
N SER A 262 -31.02 35.24 13.10
CA SER A 262 -30.70 36.65 13.30
C SER A 262 -29.29 36.77 13.85
N PHE A 263 -28.35 36.33 13.03
CA PHE A 263 -26.92 36.28 13.35
C PHE A 263 -26.09 36.65 12.13
N GLY A 264 -24.80 36.87 12.35
CA GLY A 264 -23.86 36.97 11.24
C GLY A 264 -22.43 36.81 11.70
N MET A 265 -21.52 36.95 10.74
CA MET A 265 -20.10 36.72 10.93
C MET A 265 -19.30 37.73 10.10
N SER A 266 -18.15 38.15 10.63
CA SER A 266 -17.08 38.72 9.81
C SER A 266 -15.82 37.87 9.95
N ILE A 267 -15.11 37.69 8.83
CA ILE A 267 -13.84 36.97 8.76
C ILE A 267 -12.82 37.89 8.11
N GLU A 268 -11.70 38.12 8.80
CA GLU A 268 -10.63 39.00 8.37
C GLU A 268 -9.28 38.27 8.40
N SER A 269 -8.49 38.45 7.34
CA SER A 269 -7.10 37.97 7.30
C SER A 269 -6.24 38.85 6.39
N LYS A 270 -4.92 38.78 6.61
CA LYS A 270 -3.91 39.14 5.61
C LYS A 270 -3.43 37.85 4.93
N PHE A 271 -3.10 37.94 3.65
CA PHE A 271 -2.49 36.86 2.88
C PHE A 271 -1.45 37.44 1.91
N TYR A 272 -0.62 36.60 1.30
CA TYR A 272 0.25 37.02 0.19
C TYR A 272 -0.11 36.27 -1.09
N MET A 273 0.18 36.86 -2.25
CA MET A 273 0.14 36.15 -3.52
C MET A 273 1.27 35.12 -3.56
N PRO A 274 1.00 33.80 -3.55
CA PRO A 274 2.04 32.80 -3.71
C PRO A 274 2.51 32.78 -5.16
N LYS A 275 3.70 32.21 -5.42
CA LYS A 275 4.30 32.20 -6.76
C LYS A 275 3.34 31.61 -7.80
N ASP A 276 3.21 32.27 -8.96
CA ASP A 276 2.32 31.89 -10.06
C ASP A 276 0.83 31.76 -9.61
N GLY A 277 0.47 32.35 -8.46
CA GLY A 277 -0.82 32.17 -7.79
C GLY A 277 -1.06 30.77 -7.21
N LYS A 278 -0.03 29.93 -7.06
CA LYS A 278 -0.17 28.50 -6.71
C LYS A 278 0.45 28.11 -5.37
N ILE A 279 -0.20 27.19 -4.66
CA ILE A 279 0.20 26.64 -3.36
C ILE A 279 0.31 25.13 -3.49
N ASN A 280 1.49 24.57 -3.21
CA ASN A 280 1.80 23.15 -3.43
C ASN A 280 1.40 22.67 -4.85
N GLY A 281 1.56 23.54 -5.86
CA GLY A 281 1.21 23.29 -7.28
C GLY A 281 -0.26 23.47 -7.65
N SER A 282 -1.17 23.61 -6.67
CA SER A 282 -2.61 23.86 -6.89
C SER A 282 -2.91 25.35 -6.88
N ASP A 283 -3.93 25.81 -7.61
CA ASP A 283 -4.32 27.23 -7.63
C ASP A 283 -4.77 27.74 -6.25
N MET A 284 -4.45 29.00 -5.94
CA MET A 284 -4.98 29.68 -4.76
C MET A 284 -6.43 30.09 -5.03
N VAL A 285 -7.37 29.53 -4.26
CA VAL A 285 -8.81 29.65 -4.48
C VAL A 285 -9.52 29.98 -3.18
N PHE A 286 -10.51 30.86 -3.26
CA PHE A 286 -11.58 31.03 -2.27
C PHE A 286 -12.91 30.59 -2.88
N THR A 287 -13.71 29.80 -2.16
CA THR A 287 -15.08 29.43 -2.53
C THR A 287 -16.01 29.60 -1.33
N PHE A 288 -17.20 30.15 -1.57
CA PHE A 288 -18.30 30.26 -0.62
C PHE A 288 -19.59 29.74 -1.24
N SER A 289 -20.50 29.24 -0.41
CA SER A 289 -21.93 29.17 -0.72
C SER A 289 -22.74 29.37 0.56
N GLY A 290 -23.86 30.09 0.49
CA GLY A 290 -24.74 30.26 1.64
C GLY A 290 -26.04 30.99 1.34
N ASP A 291 -26.95 30.93 2.31
CA ASP A 291 -28.22 31.67 2.31
C ASP A 291 -27.97 33.15 2.69
N ASP A 292 -28.86 34.05 2.29
CA ASP A 292 -28.84 35.50 2.58
C ASP A 292 -27.53 36.24 2.23
N ASP A 293 -27.24 37.36 2.90
CA ASP A 293 -26.23 38.31 2.43
C ASP A 293 -24.79 37.81 2.67
N MET A 294 -23.99 37.73 1.60
CA MET A 294 -22.52 37.64 1.70
C MET A 294 -21.82 38.70 0.82
N TRP A 295 -20.87 39.41 1.43
CA TRP A 295 -19.97 40.35 0.75
C TRP A 295 -18.51 40.05 1.08
N LEU A 296 -17.71 39.72 0.07
CA LEU A 296 -16.26 39.57 0.19
C LEU A 296 -15.56 40.77 -0.43
N PHE A 297 -14.75 41.44 0.38
CA PHE A 297 -13.85 42.51 -0.03
C PHE A 297 -12.40 42.03 -0.06
N ILE A 298 -11.70 42.35 -1.14
CA ILE A 298 -10.24 42.19 -1.30
C ILE A 298 -9.64 43.59 -1.42
N ASP A 299 -8.67 43.92 -0.56
CA ASP A 299 -8.05 45.27 -0.47
C ASP A 299 -9.06 46.43 -0.33
N GLY A 300 -10.17 46.11 0.34
CA GLY A 300 -11.28 47.03 0.57
C GLY A 300 -12.19 47.26 -0.65
N ALA A 301 -11.98 46.58 -1.77
CA ALA A 301 -12.87 46.56 -2.93
C ALA A 301 -13.78 45.33 -2.94
N LEU A 302 -15.04 45.50 -3.30
CA LEU A 302 -16.05 44.44 -3.34
C LEU A 302 -15.79 43.46 -4.49
N ALA A 303 -15.39 42.23 -4.16
CA ALA A 303 -15.02 41.19 -5.12
C ALA A 303 -16.16 40.19 -5.37
N ILE A 304 -16.74 39.62 -4.30
CA ILE A 304 -17.97 38.82 -4.42
C ILE A 304 -19.10 39.55 -3.70
N ASP A 305 -20.23 39.66 -4.39
CA ASP A 305 -21.47 40.22 -3.88
C ASP A 305 -22.61 39.23 -4.13
N LEU A 306 -23.12 38.69 -3.02
CA LEU A 306 -24.28 37.84 -2.89
C LEU A 306 -25.25 38.46 -1.86
N GLY A 307 -25.42 39.78 -1.87
CA GLY A 307 -26.41 40.45 -1.02
C GLY A 307 -27.86 40.06 -1.34
N GLY A 308 -28.76 40.28 -0.39
CA GLY A 308 -30.20 40.03 -0.48
C GLY A 308 -30.65 38.86 0.38
N ILE A 309 -31.98 38.69 0.48
CA ILE A 309 -32.58 37.55 1.18
C ILE A 309 -32.82 36.43 0.16
N HIS A 310 -32.14 35.30 0.29
CA HIS A 310 -32.19 34.20 -0.68
C HIS A 310 -31.74 32.87 -0.04
N GLY A 311 -32.17 31.73 -0.58
CA GLY A 311 -31.56 30.45 -0.23
C GLY A 311 -30.24 30.24 -0.98
N ASP A 312 -29.38 29.37 -0.50
CA ASP A 312 -28.03 29.00 -0.98
C ASP A 312 -27.58 29.53 -2.37
N ARG A 313 -26.53 30.36 -2.37
CA ARG A 313 -25.86 30.91 -3.56
C ARG A 313 -24.35 30.81 -3.42
N GLY A 314 -23.68 30.23 -4.42
CA GLY A 314 -22.22 30.14 -4.46
C GLY A 314 -21.49 31.21 -5.28
N GLY A 315 -20.26 31.49 -4.86
CA GLY A 315 -19.29 32.34 -5.57
C GLY A 315 -17.85 31.96 -5.23
N SER A 316 -16.94 32.15 -6.17
CA SER A 316 -15.53 31.72 -6.01
C SER A 316 -14.55 32.63 -6.74
N ILE A 317 -13.39 32.87 -6.13
CA ILE A 317 -12.26 33.59 -6.71
C ILE A 317 -11.11 32.61 -6.91
N ASP A 318 -10.61 32.51 -8.14
CA ASP A 318 -9.30 31.96 -8.45
C ASP A 318 -8.30 33.12 -8.50
N PHE A 319 -7.31 33.13 -7.61
CA PHE A 319 -6.32 34.20 -7.51
C PHE A 319 -5.17 34.03 -8.52
N ALA A 320 -4.95 32.84 -9.09
CA ALA A 320 -3.93 32.61 -10.11
C ALA A 320 -4.33 33.19 -11.47
N THR A 321 -5.61 33.09 -11.84
CA THR A 321 -6.16 33.80 -13.02
C THR A 321 -6.76 35.17 -12.67
N GLY A 322 -7.02 35.43 -11.39
CA GLY A 322 -7.78 36.58 -10.91
C GLY A 322 -9.28 36.51 -11.25
N ALA A 323 -9.78 35.37 -11.74
CA ALA A 323 -11.17 35.23 -12.19
C ALA A 323 -12.16 35.10 -11.01
N ILE A 324 -13.30 35.78 -11.15
CA ILE A 324 -14.41 35.73 -10.20
C ILE A 324 -15.58 35.02 -10.87
N THR A 325 -16.07 33.96 -10.23
CA THR A 325 -17.17 33.14 -10.70
C THR A 325 -18.34 33.17 -9.71
N TYR A 326 -19.54 33.03 -10.25
CA TYR A 326 -20.79 32.96 -9.51
C TYR A 326 -21.60 31.78 -10.06
N GLU A 327 -22.24 31.00 -9.20
CA GLU A 327 -23.07 29.87 -9.65
C GLU A 327 -24.29 30.33 -10.47
N GLN A 328 -24.74 31.57 -10.25
CA GLN A 328 -25.88 32.16 -10.92
C GLN A 328 -25.49 33.39 -11.73
N GLY A 329 -26.20 33.61 -12.85
CA GLY A 329 -25.97 34.73 -13.75
C GLY A 329 -26.18 36.11 -13.11
N ALA A 330 -26.02 37.18 -13.88
CA ALA A 330 -26.24 38.54 -13.40
C ALA A 330 -27.74 38.83 -13.22
N ALA A 331 -28.09 39.57 -12.16
CA ALA A 331 -29.44 40.08 -11.94
C ALA A 331 -29.76 41.21 -12.94
N SER A 332 -31.04 41.33 -13.33
CA SER A 332 -31.53 42.36 -14.25
C SER A 332 -32.35 43.47 -13.59
N TRP A 333 -32.57 43.38 -12.27
CA TRP A 333 -33.50 44.23 -11.51
C TRP A 333 -33.06 45.70 -11.40
N TRP A 334 -31.74 45.94 -11.37
CA TRP A 334 -31.11 47.26 -11.39
C TRP A 334 -29.70 47.19 -12.03
N GLN A 335 -29.16 48.34 -12.43
CA GLN A 335 -27.89 48.43 -13.18
C GLN A 335 -26.67 48.37 -12.25
N VAL A 336 -26.39 47.19 -11.70
CA VAL A 336 -25.14 46.88 -10.97
C VAL A 336 -24.38 45.79 -11.71
N THR A 337 -23.11 46.06 -12.03
CA THR A 337 -22.23 45.15 -12.75
C THR A 337 -21.33 44.41 -11.76
N ARG A 338 -21.66 43.16 -11.43
CA ARG A 338 -20.73 42.29 -10.68
C ARG A 338 -19.40 42.17 -11.46
N PRO A 339 -18.23 42.24 -10.80
CA PRO A 339 -16.94 42.08 -11.47
C PRO A 339 -16.76 40.66 -12.00
N ALA A 340 -16.01 40.50 -13.10
CA ALA A 340 -15.62 39.19 -13.63
C ALA A 340 -14.19 38.79 -13.21
N THR A 341 -13.39 39.75 -12.75
CA THR A 341 -12.04 39.56 -12.24
C THR A 341 -11.76 40.45 -11.02
N LEU A 342 -10.73 40.14 -10.25
CA LEU A 342 -10.20 41.01 -9.18
C LEU A 342 -9.78 42.39 -9.73
N SER A 343 -9.26 42.44 -10.96
CA SER A 343 -8.93 43.70 -11.63
C SER A 343 -10.17 44.58 -11.84
N ASP A 344 -11.28 44.00 -12.29
CA ASP A 344 -12.56 44.72 -12.42
C ASP A 344 -13.09 45.17 -11.06
N ALA A 345 -13.01 44.32 -10.04
CA ALA A 345 -13.48 44.61 -8.68
C ALA A 345 -12.76 45.82 -8.08
N LEU A 346 -11.42 45.83 -8.16
CA LEU A 346 -10.62 46.94 -7.64
C LEU A 346 -10.76 48.19 -8.52
N GLN A 347 -10.85 48.07 -9.84
CA GLN A 347 -11.15 49.21 -10.73
C GLN A 347 -12.50 49.86 -10.37
N GLN A 348 -13.53 49.06 -10.09
CA GLN A 348 -14.85 49.51 -9.65
C GLN A 348 -14.84 50.21 -8.27
N ALA A 349 -13.79 50.05 -7.48
CA ALA A 349 -13.54 50.77 -6.22
C ALA A 349 -12.58 51.97 -6.36
N GLY A 350 -12.09 52.26 -7.58
CA GLY A 350 -11.06 53.28 -7.83
C GLY A 350 -9.68 52.87 -7.29
N LEU A 351 -9.38 51.57 -7.30
CA LEU A 351 -8.14 50.94 -6.85
C LEU A 351 -7.48 50.17 -8.02
N THR A 352 -6.41 49.42 -7.75
CA THR A 352 -5.69 48.61 -8.74
C THR A 352 -5.21 47.32 -8.09
N TRP A 353 -5.39 46.20 -8.77
CA TRP A 353 -4.92 44.88 -8.33
C TRP A 353 -3.43 44.71 -8.58
N ASP A 354 -2.69 44.34 -7.53
CA ASP A 354 -1.29 43.92 -7.63
C ASP A 354 -1.26 42.39 -7.63
N SER A 355 -0.90 41.78 -8.77
CA SER A 355 -0.79 40.33 -8.92
C SER A 355 0.66 39.84 -8.83
N SER A 356 1.55 40.61 -8.21
CA SER A 356 2.98 40.29 -8.13
C SER A 356 3.24 39.12 -7.16
N ASP A 357 4.23 38.28 -7.47
CA ASP A 357 4.65 37.24 -6.52
C ASP A 357 5.05 37.87 -5.16
N PHE A 358 4.45 37.35 -4.09
CA PHE A 358 4.62 37.75 -2.70
C PHE A 358 4.10 39.17 -2.32
N SER A 359 3.28 39.82 -3.15
CA SER A 359 2.50 41.00 -2.71
C SER A 359 1.54 40.63 -1.58
N GLN A 360 1.43 41.48 -0.56
CA GLN A 360 0.52 41.28 0.58
C GLN A 360 -0.84 41.96 0.36
N HIS A 361 -1.91 41.21 0.64
CA HIS A 361 -3.31 41.61 0.46
C HIS A 361 -4.13 41.43 1.73
N THR A 362 -5.31 42.03 1.74
CA THR A 362 -6.32 41.90 2.80
C THR A 362 -7.57 41.20 2.29
N PHE A 363 -8.10 40.30 3.11
CA PHE A 363 -9.34 39.57 2.91
C PHE A 363 -10.32 39.98 4.02
N LYS A 364 -11.52 40.46 3.66
CA LYS A 364 -12.60 40.76 4.61
C LYS A 364 -13.93 40.25 4.06
N LEU A 365 -14.43 39.16 4.64
CA LEU A 365 -15.76 38.62 4.36
C LEU A 365 -16.75 39.06 5.44
N PHE A 366 -17.94 39.46 4.99
CA PHE A 366 -19.09 39.80 5.82
C PHE A 366 -20.26 38.91 5.40
N TYR A 367 -20.90 38.26 6.36
CA TYR A 367 -22.01 37.33 6.14
C TYR A 367 -23.10 37.56 7.19
N LEU A 368 -24.36 37.56 6.77
CA LEU A 368 -25.51 37.98 7.58
C LEU A 368 -26.76 37.19 7.20
N GLU A 369 -27.32 36.48 8.17
CA GLU A 369 -28.60 35.76 8.06
C GLU A 369 -29.71 36.64 8.64
N ARG A 370 -30.77 36.88 7.85
CA ARG A 370 -31.88 37.77 8.24
C ARG A 370 -33.26 37.47 7.61
N GLY A 371 -33.35 36.46 6.75
CA GLY A 371 -34.54 36.04 6.02
C GLY A 371 -35.47 35.10 6.77
N GLY A 372 -35.01 34.48 7.86
CA GLY A 372 -35.86 33.76 8.81
C GLY A 372 -36.42 32.40 8.34
N GLY A 373 -35.79 31.75 7.35
CA GLY A 373 -36.34 30.54 6.72
C GLY A 373 -35.33 29.42 6.48
N GLY A 374 -34.35 29.67 5.61
CA GLY A 374 -33.18 28.80 5.43
C GLY A 374 -32.02 29.24 6.32
N SER A 375 -30.93 28.47 6.31
CA SER A 375 -29.58 28.93 6.65
C SER A 375 -28.57 27.83 6.33
N ASN A 376 -27.63 28.14 5.46
CA ASN A 376 -26.56 27.24 5.02
C ASN A 376 -25.26 28.05 4.89
N CYS A 377 -24.12 27.42 5.18
CA CYS A 377 -22.82 28.02 4.99
C CYS A 377 -21.79 26.95 4.62
N TYR A 378 -21.23 27.10 3.42
CA TYR A 378 -20.04 26.43 2.93
C TYR A 378 -18.96 27.49 2.70
N MET A 379 -17.75 27.23 3.18
CA MET A 379 -16.59 28.07 2.93
C MET A 379 -15.34 27.22 2.81
N SER A 380 -14.50 27.52 1.82
CA SER A 380 -13.24 26.83 1.60
C SER A 380 -12.20 27.77 1.02
N PHE A 381 -11.01 27.82 1.61
CA PHE A 381 -9.88 28.54 1.01
C PHE A 381 -8.52 27.94 1.39
N ASN A 382 -7.53 28.10 0.53
CA ASN A 382 -6.14 27.72 0.78
C ASN A 382 -5.19 28.94 0.93
N LEU A 383 -5.72 30.17 1.04
CA LEU A 383 -4.95 31.41 1.21
C LEU A 383 -3.80 31.24 2.24
N PRO A 384 -2.56 31.66 1.93
CA PRO A 384 -1.44 31.55 2.84
C PRO A 384 -1.48 32.75 3.80
N THR A 385 -2.16 32.56 4.93
CA THR A 385 -2.49 33.65 5.85
C THR A 385 -1.31 34.04 6.74
N VAL A 386 -1.08 35.35 6.89
CA VAL A 386 0.09 35.88 7.59
C VAL A 386 -0.35 36.59 8.88
N PRO A 387 0.05 36.11 10.07
CA PRO A 387 -0.26 36.78 11.33
C PRO A 387 0.36 38.18 11.40
N GLU A 388 -0.40 39.15 11.92
CA GLU A 388 0.04 40.54 11.98
C GLU A 388 1.33 40.72 12.81
N GLY A 389 2.26 41.51 12.28
CA GLY A 389 3.54 41.77 12.95
C GLY A 389 4.52 40.60 12.89
N THR A 390 4.34 39.65 11.96
CA THR A 390 5.34 38.62 11.65
C THR A 390 6.13 38.95 10.37
N LEU A 391 7.28 38.31 10.23
CA LEU A 391 8.04 38.19 8.99
C LEU A 391 8.33 36.70 8.80
N GLU A 392 7.97 36.15 7.65
CA GLU A 392 8.16 34.75 7.32
C GLU A 392 9.22 34.57 6.22
N LEU A 393 10.09 33.56 6.39
CA LEU A 393 11.08 33.15 5.39
C LEU A 393 10.77 31.73 4.95
N GLY A 394 10.34 31.52 3.70
CA GLY A 394 10.07 30.20 3.14
C GLY A 394 11.28 29.63 2.40
N LYS A 395 11.46 28.31 2.43
CA LYS A 395 12.50 27.62 1.66
C LYS A 395 11.96 26.46 0.81
N THR A 396 12.26 26.51 -0.48
CA THR A 396 12.01 25.42 -1.44
C THR A 396 13.31 25.08 -2.18
N VAL A 397 13.47 23.80 -2.53
CA VAL A 397 14.50 23.31 -3.44
C VAL A 397 13.84 22.91 -4.77
N ASP A 398 14.39 23.43 -5.86
CA ASP A 398 14.09 23.01 -7.22
C ASP A 398 15.14 21.96 -7.63
N PHE A 399 14.68 20.72 -7.76
CA PHE A 399 15.51 19.56 -8.06
C PHE A 399 15.78 19.39 -9.56
N GLY A 400 15.03 20.05 -10.44
CA GLY A 400 15.05 19.76 -11.88
C GLY A 400 14.76 18.28 -12.18
N SER A 401 15.80 17.54 -12.55
CA SER A 401 15.75 16.08 -12.80
C SER A 401 16.47 15.23 -11.75
N ALA A 402 16.88 15.82 -10.62
CA ALA A 402 17.47 15.09 -9.50
C ALA A 402 16.40 14.33 -8.68
N VAL A 403 16.84 13.38 -7.86
CA VAL A 403 15.98 12.74 -6.86
C VAL A 403 15.45 13.83 -5.90
N PRO A 404 14.13 13.94 -5.67
CA PRO A 404 13.52 15.05 -4.92
C PRO A 404 13.63 14.88 -3.39
N ILE A 405 14.84 14.59 -2.92
CA ILE A 405 15.20 14.40 -1.50
C ILE A 405 16.45 15.22 -1.23
N ASP A 406 16.41 16.03 -0.19
CA ASP A 406 17.55 16.85 0.25
C ASP A 406 17.55 17.01 1.78
N ASP A 407 18.58 16.48 2.44
CA ASP A 407 18.83 16.66 3.88
C ASP A 407 19.48 18.02 4.22
N THR A 408 19.86 18.83 3.21
CA THR A 408 20.55 20.12 3.39
C THR A 408 19.80 21.09 4.31
N ALA A 409 20.52 21.57 5.33
CA ALA A 409 20.08 22.62 6.24
C ALA A 409 20.47 24.01 5.69
N PHE A 410 19.56 24.69 5.00
CA PHE A 410 19.78 26.03 4.46
C PHE A 410 19.78 27.09 5.56
N ARG A 411 20.67 28.08 5.46
CA ARG A 411 20.99 29.01 6.54
C ARG A 411 20.77 30.45 6.09
N PHE A 412 20.11 31.25 6.92
CA PHE A 412 19.71 32.62 6.60
C PHE A 412 20.14 33.60 7.70
N ALA A 413 20.47 34.83 7.30
CA ALA A 413 20.60 35.97 8.20
C ALA A 413 19.67 37.09 7.73
N ALA A 414 18.61 37.34 8.51
CA ALA A 414 17.75 38.51 8.35
C ALA A 414 18.35 39.73 9.05
N TYR A 415 18.15 40.92 8.47
CA TYR A 415 18.58 42.21 9.01
C TYR A 415 17.39 43.17 8.95
N LEU A 416 16.96 43.69 10.10
CA LEU A 416 15.74 44.48 10.25
C LEU A 416 16.04 45.88 10.77
N ASP A 417 15.42 46.88 10.16
CA ASP A 417 15.20 48.21 10.71
C ASP A 417 13.78 48.28 11.29
N TYR A 418 13.68 47.97 12.58
CA TYR A 418 12.43 48.02 13.37
C TYR A 418 11.83 49.42 13.49
N ASP A 419 12.64 50.46 13.29
CA ASP A 419 12.21 51.85 13.46
C ASP A 419 11.56 52.37 12.16
N GLY A 420 11.80 51.68 11.03
CA GLY A 420 10.96 51.71 9.83
C GLY A 420 10.91 53.07 9.12
N THR A 421 11.98 53.85 9.24
CA THR A 421 12.09 55.19 8.63
C THR A 421 12.57 55.07 7.19
N GLU A 422 11.84 55.62 6.22
CA GLU A 422 12.22 55.58 4.80
C GLU A 422 13.61 56.20 4.58
N GLY A 423 14.41 55.59 3.68
CA GLY A 423 15.82 55.97 3.46
C GLY A 423 16.79 55.63 4.60
N GLY A 424 16.31 55.20 5.78
CA GLY A 424 17.15 54.85 6.92
C GLY A 424 18.06 53.63 6.68
N SER A 425 19.12 53.52 7.47
CA SER A 425 20.16 52.48 7.35
C SER A 425 20.39 51.65 8.63
N ASN A 426 19.49 51.75 9.62
CA ASN A 426 19.61 51.15 10.96
C ASN A 426 19.36 49.62 11.01
N PHE A 427 19.78 48.89 9.97
CA PHE A 427 19.54 47.45 9.83
C PHE A 427 20.36 46.65 10.86
N LYS A 428 19.67 45.97 11.77
CA LYS A 428 20.27 45.13 12.82
C LYS A 428 19.99 43.67 12.52
N ARG A 429 21.03 42.82 12.65
CA ARG A 429 20.89 41.38 12.45
C ARG A 429 19.84 40.83 13.42
N PHE A 430 18.96 39.97 12.91
CA PHE A 430 17.95 39.31 13.71
C PHE A 430 18.63 38.37 14.73
N THR A 431 18.23 38.48 16.00
CA THR A 431 18.69 37.63 17.11
C THR A 431 17.50 37.27 18.02
N GLY A 432 16.30 37.22 17.46
CA GLY A 432 15.08 36.79 18.16
C GLY A 432 14.89 35.29 18.09
N LYS A 433 13.72 34.85 18.57
CA LYS A 433 13.26 33.47 18.41
C LYS A 433 12.44 33.31 17.13
N TYR A 434 12.36 32.11 16.60
CA TYR A 434 11.47 31.78 15.49
C TYR A 434 10.75 30.45 15.71
N ASP A 435 9.57 30.33 15.11
CA ASP A 435 8.93 29.02 14.92
C ASP A 435 9.24 28.52 13.51
N VAL A 436 9.25 27.21 13.31
CA VAL A 436 9.28 26.58 11.99
C VAL A 436 7.95 25.90 11.76
N VAL A 437 7.29 26.25 10.66
CA VAL A 437 6.10 25.56 10.15
C VAL A 437 6.42 24.87 8.82
N ASP A 438 5.62 23.88 8.43
CA ASP A 438 5.69 23.27 7.10
C ASP A 438 4.90 24.09 6.05
N SER A 439 4.91 23.65 4.79
CA SER A 439 4.16 24.28 3.68
C SER A 439 2.63 24.19 3.78
N ARG A 440 2.10 23.73 4.93
CA ARG A 440 0.67 23.69 5.30
C ARG A 440 0.36 24.54 6.53
N GLY A 441 1.36 25.24 7.08
CA GLY A 441 1.21 26.03 8.31
C GLY A 441 1.16 25.21 9.60
N ALA A 442 1.51 23.91 9.55
CA ALA A 442 1.59 23.06 10.74
C ALA A 442 2.94 23.24 11.46
N LEU A 443 2.91 23.36 12.79
CA LEU A 443 4.07 23.64 13.62
C LEU A 443 5.04 22.43 13.67
N VAL A 444 6.25 22.61 13.11
CA VAL A 444 7.33 21.62 13.09
C VAL A 444 8.23 21.79 14.32
N ALA A 445 8.58 23.03 14.66
CA ALA A 445 9.36 23.38 15.85
C ALA A 445 8.97 24.78 16.34
N SER A 446 9.10 25.04 17.65
CA SER A 446 8.76 26.35 18.22
C SER A 446 9.89 26.96 19.03
N ASN A 447 9.90 28.30 19.08
CA ASN A 447 10.75 29.11 19.93
C ASN A 447 12.26 28.83 19.79
N LEU A 448 12.69 28.40 18.59
CA LEU A 448 14.10 28.19 18.24
C LEU A 448 14.87 29.49 18.35
N ASP A 449 16.06 29.46 18.95
CA ASP A 449 16.94 30.61 19.02
C ASP A 449 17.73 30.78 17.72
N ALA A 450 17.71 32.00 17.16
CA ALA A 450 18.56 32.35 16.04
C ALA A 450 20.00 32.58 16.52
N THR A 451 20.71 31.49 16.88
CA THR A 451 22.09 31.51 17.37
C THR A 451 23.02 32.23 16.39
N ASP A 452 23.84 33.16 16.91
CA ASP A 452 24.65 34.12 16.14
C ASP A 452 23.88 34.91 15.07
N GLY A 453 22.56 34.98 15.17
CA GLY A 453 21.65 35.53 14.16
C GLY A 453 21.57 34.69 12.88
N VAL A 454 21.58 33.36 13.01
CA VAL A 454 21.33 32.39 11.94
C VAL A 454 19.97 31.73 12.15
N ILE A 455 19.14 31.75 11.10
CA ILE A 455 17.89 31.00 10.98
C ILE A 455 18.18 29.79 10.08
N THR A 456 17.68 28.60 10.41
CA THR A 456 17.93 27.37 9.65
C THR A 456 16.62 26.76 9.19
N LEU A 457 16.56 26.32 7.93
CA LEU A 457 15.39 25.70 7.30
C LEU A 457 15.82 24.59 6.34
N HIS A 458 15.04 23.51 6.27
CA HIS A 458 15.13 22.51 5.21
C HIS A 458 14.13 22.82 4.07
N ASN A 459 14.15 22.02 3.01
CA ASN A 459 13.17 22.10 1.93
C ASN A 459 11.72 21.97 2.46
N GLY A 460 10.82 22.83 1.98
CA GLY A 460 9.39 22.82 2.34
C GLY A 460 9.05 23.46 3.69
N GLN A 461 10.01 24.11 4.36
CA GLN A 461 9.82 24.74 5.66
C GLN A 461 9.74 26.27 5.58
N VAL A 462 9.08 26.89 6.57
CA VAL A 462 8.94 28.34 6.72
C VAL A 462 9.32 28.75 8.14
N ALA A 463 10.21 29.74 8.29
CA ALA A 463 10.55 30.35 9.58
C ALA A 463 9.67 31.57 9.85
N ARG A 464 8.83 31.50 10.89
CA ARG A 464 8.01 32.62 11.38
C ARG A 464 8.77 33.37 12.48
N LEU A 465 9.32 34.54 12.15
CA LEU A 465 10.22 35.29 13.03
C LEU A 465 9.45 36.06 14.12
N LYS A 466 9.88 35.92 15.38
CA LYS A 466 9.35 36.66 16.53
C LYS A 466 10.29 37.80 16.91
N ALA A 467 9.75 39.00 17.10
CA ALA A 467 10.54 40.16 17.50
C ALA A 467 11.28 39.88 18.84
N PRO A 468 12.58 40.24 18.96
CA PRO A 468 13.30 40.10 20.23
C PRO A 468 12.72 41.04 21.30
N PRO A 469 12.92 40.76 22.60
CA PRO A 469 12.39 41.58 23.70
C PRO A 469 12.71 43.08 23.54
N GLY A 470 11.70 43.93 23.72
CA GLY A 470 11.81 45.38 23.52
C GLY A 470 11.78 45.85 22.05
N LYS A 471 11.54 44.95 21.08
CA LYS A 471 11.26 45.30 19.69
C LYS A 471 9.92 44.73 19.21
N THR A 472 9.48 45.22 18.06
CA THR A 472 8.21 44.84 17.41
C THR A 472 8.47 44.86 15.91
N ILE A 473 8.13 43.79 15.20
CA ILE A 473 8.07 43.82 13.73
C ILE A 473 6.74 44.49 13.39
N ARG A 474 6.79 45.54 12.57
CA ARG A 474 5.64 46.40 12.23
C ARG A 474 5.42 46.40 10.72
N ALA A 475 4.26 46.87 10.29
CA ALA A 475 3.94 47.10 8.88
C ALA A 475 5.07 47.86 8.13
N ASN A 476 5.57 48.95 8.70
CA ASN A 476 6.66 49.76 8.13
C ASN A 476 8.08 49.26 8.49
N THR A 477 8.24 48.11 9.15
CA THR A 477 9.58 47.54 9.39
C THR A 477 10.21 47.18 8.06
N ARG A 478 11.40 47.70 7.81
CA ARG A 478 12.17 47.43 6.59
C ARG A 478 13.22 46.38 6.88
N TYR A 479 13.52 45.53 5.91
CA TYR A 479 14.45 44.42 6.12
C TYR A 479 15.18 44.01 4.84
N TYR A 480 16.25 43.24 4.99
CA TYR A 480 16.79 42.41 3.91
C TYR A 480 17.26 41.08 4.48
N VAL A 481 17.32 40.04 3.64
CA VAL A 481 17.76 38.69 4.05
C VAL A 481 18.96 38.28 3.21
N THR A 482 19.86 37.52 3.83
CA THR A 482 20.99 36.88 3.14
C THR A 482 20.90 35.39 3.36
N GLU A 483 20.76 34.62 2.29
CA GLU A 483 21.01 33.18 2.34
C GLU A 483 22.53 32.95 2.37
N LEU A 484 22.99 32.19 3.36
CA LEU A 484 24.37 32.04 3.75
C LEU A 484 24.99 30.81 3.09
N GLY A 485 26.25 30.89 2.68
CA GLY A 485 27.00 29.78 2.10
C GLY A 485 26.71 29.50 0.62
N VAL A 486 25.63 30.04 0.06
CA VAL A 486 25.35 29.93 -1.39
C VAL A 486 26.45 30.60 -2.19
N ASP A 487 27.23 29.79 -2.91
CA ASP A 487 28.31 30.24 -3.78
C ASP A 487 28.07 30.01 -5.28
N GLY A 488 27.09 29.16 -5.63
CA GLY A 488 26.76 28.76 -6.99
C GLY A 488 27.26 27.36 -7.39
N THR A 489 28.00 26.65 -6.53
CA THR A 489 28.56 25.32 -6.87
C THR A 489 27.67 24.17 -6.40
N ASP A 490 27.03 24.31 -5.24
CA ASP A 490 26.05 23.33 -4.71
C ASP A 490 24.62 23.64 -5.23
N TYR A 491 24.22 24.91 -5.15
CA TYR A 491 22.90 25.43 -5.55
C TYR A 491 23.01 26.87 -6.09
N THR A 492 22.04 27.28 -6.90
CA THR A 492 21.78 28.68 -7.23
C THR A 492 20.54 29.19 -6.49
N ALA A 493 20.70 30.24 -5.68
CA ALA A 493 19.58 30.86 -4.96
C ALA A 493 18.85 31.91 -5.81
N SER A 494 17.52 31.92 -5.68
CA SER A 494 16.63 32.89 -6.30
C SER A 494 15.46 33.25 -5.37
N VAL A 495 14.86 34.42 -5.60
CA VAL A 495 13.61 34.88 -4.99
C VAL A 495 12.81 35.51 -6.12
N SER A 496 11.51 35.20 -6.24
CA SER A 496 10.74 35.64 -7.40
C SER A 496 10.63 37.17 -7.46
N GLY A 497 10.65 37.72 -8.68
CA GLY A 497 10.68 39.16 -8.94
C GLY A 497 11.95 39.92 -8.50
N MET A 498 12.90 39.29 -7.79
CA MET A 498 14.01 39.99 -7.13
C MET A 498 15.39 39.66 -7.71
N THR A 499 16.17 40.69 -8.05
CA THR A 499 17.61 40.54 -8.34
C THR A 499 18.40 40.40 -7.04
N LEU A 500 18.94 39.22 -6.77
CA LEU A 500 19.79 38.98 -5.61
C LEU A 500 21.23 39.51 -5.83
N THR A 501 21.80 40.13 -4.80
CA THR A 501 23.18 40.65 -4.81
C THR A 501 24.12 39.68 -4.10
N ARG A 502 25.20 39.26 -4.76
CA ARG A 502 26.26 38.46 -4.12
C ARG A 502 27.01 39.30 -3.09
N LYS A 503 27.11 38.78 -1.87
CA LYS A 503 27.99 39.28 -0.79
C LYS A 503 28.97 38.17 -0.38
N ALA A 504 30.00 38.51 0.40
CA ALA A 504 30.98 37.54 0.90
C ALA A 504 30.31 36.35 1.62
N ALA A 505 29.27 36.60 2.42
CA ALA A 505 28.55 35.58 3.18
C ALA A 505 27.59 34.68 2.35
N GLY A 506 27.23 35.07 1.12
CA GLY A 506 26.23 34.37 0.30
C GLY A 506 25.41 35.33 -0.58
N MET A 507 24.12 35.09 -0.77
CA MET A 507 23.23 35.85 -1.65
C MET A 507 22.21 36.69 -0.86
N SER A 508 22.13 38.01 -1.10
CA SER A 508 21.19 38.91 -0.41
C SER A 508 20.06 39.41 -1.29
N THR A 509 18.88 39.61 -0.70
CA THR A 509 17.79 40.38 -1.30
C THR A 509 18.14 41.88 -1.41
N PRO A 510 17.37 42.65 -2.21
CA PRO A 510 17.21 44.09 -1.99
C PRO A 510 16.61 44.38 -0.59
N THR A 511 16.48 45.67 -0.25
CA THR A 511 15.69 46.10 0.91
C THR A 511 14.20 45.99 0.59
N LEU A 512 13.46 45.39 1.51
CA LEU A 512 12.03 45.14 1.48
C LEU A 512 11.34 45.79 2.68
N GLU A 513 10.02 45.74 2.72
CA GLU A 513 9.16 46.32 3.76
C GLU A 513 8.02 45.35 4.07
N VAL A 514 7.80 45.05 5.36
CA VAL A 514 6.93 43.95 5.80
C VAL A 514 5.50 44.09 5.28
N GLN A 515 4.94 45.30 5.21
CA GLN A 515 3.58 45.49 4.69
C GLN A 515 3.41 45.27 3.17
N LYS A 516 4.52 45.16 2.42
CA LYS A 516 4.52 44.85 0.98
C LYS A 516 4.86 43.39 0.72
N VAL A 517 5.86 42.88 1.44
CA VAL A 517 6.32 41.49 1.41
C VAL A 517 6.52 41.06 2.87
N SER A 518 5.56 40.29 3.41
CA SER A 518 5.63 39.74 4.77
C SER A 518 6.05 38.26 4.79
N HIS A 519 5.94 37.57 3.66
CA HIS A 519 6.49 36.24 3.43
C HIS A 519 7.51 36.29 2.27
N LEU A 520 8.71 35.74 2.49
CA LEU A 520 9.81 35.79 1.54
C LEU A 520 10.28 34.37 1.16
N GLY A 521 9.84 33.87 0.02
CA GLY A 521 10.20 32.54 -0.48
C GLY A 521 11.54 32.51 -1.22
N PHE A 522 12.51 31.77 -0.68
CA PHE A 522 13.77 31.43 -1.35
C PHE A 522 13.67 30.09 -2.07
N VAL A 523 14.04 30.06 -3.35
CA VAL A 523 14.15 28.84 -4.16
C VAL A 523 15.62 28.59 -4.49
N ASN A 524 16.15 27.43 -4.09
CA ASN A 524 17.45 26.95 -4.56
C ASN A 524 17.27 25.92 -5.66
N THR A 525 17.74 26.21 -6.86
CA THR A 525 17.87 25.17 -7.90
C THR A 525 19.17 24.40 -7.67
N VAL A 526 19.10 23.07 -7.71
CA VAL A 526 20.28 22.19 -7.63
C VAL A 526 21.23 22.51 -8.79
N ALA A 527 22.51 22.78 -8.49
CA ALA A 527 23.49 23.04 -9.54
C ALA A 527 23.72 21.76 -10.38
N SER A 528 23.85 21.89 -11.70
CA SER A 528 23.93 20.73 -12.62
C SER A 528 25.16 19.82 -12.41
N GLY A 529 26.20 20.31 -11.73
CA GLY A 529 27.34 19.50 -11.27
C GLY A 529 27.18 18.87 -9.88
N ASN A 530 26.18 19.30 -9.09
CA ASN A 530 25.95 18.82 -7.72
C ASN A 530 25.04 17.57 -7.68
N THR A 531 25.29 16.59 -8.56
CA THR A 531 24.59 15.30 -8.52
C THR A 531 25.54 14.13 -8.73
N PHE A 532 25.24 13.00 -8.08
CA PHE A 532 26.00 11.75 -8.16
C PHE A 532 25.08 10.55 -8.44
N THR A 533 25.68 9.39 -8.66
CA THR A 533 24.96 8.12 -8.86
C THR A 533 25.29 7.15 -7.73
N ALA A 534 24.28 6.53 -7.12
CA ALA A 534 24.50 5.41 -6.22
C ALA A 534 24.39 4.08 -6.99
N HIS A 535 25.34 3.17 -6.76
CA HIS A 535 25.30 1.80 -7.23
C HIS A 535 25.17 0.86 -6.03
N VAL A 536 24.21 -0.06 -6.06
CA VAL A 536 23.96 -1.05 -5.00
C VAL A 536 24.08 -2.44 -5.60
N ALA A 537 25.26 -3.03 -5.43
CA ALA A 537 25.61 -4.36 -5.93
C ALA A 537 25.29 -5.44 -4.90
N LYS A 538 24.65 -6.53 -5.34
CA LYS A 538 24.34 -7.69 -4.51
C LYS A 538 25.28 -8.85 -4.86
N GLN A 539 26.03 -9.33 -3.87
CA GLN A 539 26.95 -10.46 -3.98
C GLN A 539 26.56 -11.58 -3.01
N CYS A 540 26.95 -12.83 -3.32
CA CYS A 540 26.62 -13.97 -2.48
C CYS A 540 27.61 -15.13 -2.67
N SER A 541 28.18 -15.64 -1.56
CA SER A 541 29.08 -16.78 -1.53
C SER A 541 28.35 -18.06 -1.12
N ASN A 542 28.51 -19.13 -1.91
CA ASN A 542 27.87 -20.45 -1.73
C ASN A 542 26.32 -20.44 -1.80
N CYS A 543 25.73 -19.41 -2.40
CA CYS A 543 24.28 -19.23 -2.54
C CYS A 543 23.75 -19.71 -3.91
N PRO A 544 22.46 -20.06 -4.04
CA PRO A 544 21.80 -20.16 -5.33
C PRO A 544 21.80 -18.82 -6.08
N ALA A 545 22.09 -18.83 -7.39
CA ALA A 545 22.12 -17.61 -8.21
C ALA A 545 20.73 -16.95 -8.36
N ASP A 546 19.65 -17.71 -8.21
CA ASP A 546 18.27 -17.22 -8.31
C ASP A 546 17.68 -16.71 -6.98
N THR A 547 18.42 -16.73 -5.87
CA THR A 547 17.95 -16.20 -4.58
C THR A 547 17.62 -14.71 -4.71
N VAL A 548 16.35 -14.35 -4.50
CA VAL A 548 15.88 -12.97 -4.46
C VAL A 548 16.18 -12.37 -3.09
N ASN A 549 16.71 -11.16 -3.06
CA ASN A 549 17.07 -10.43 -1.85
C ASN A 549 16.55 -8.99 -1.95
N TYR A 550 16.33 -8.34 -0.81
CA TYR A 550 15.72 -7.02 -0.74
C TYR A 550 16.66 -6.03 -0.05
N MET A 551 16.97 -4.92 -0.70
CA MET A 551 17.84 -3.86 -0.16
C MET A 551 16.99 -2.64 0.16
N LEU A 552 16.85 -2.29 1.44
CA LEU A 552 16.30 -1.00 1.83
C LEU A 552 17.38 0.07 1.63
N VAL A 553 17.12 0.99 0.71
CA VAL A 553 17.94 2.18 0.47
C VAL A 553 17.22 3.42 0.99
N THR A 554 17.93 4.21 1.79
CA THR A 554 17.50 5.54 2.20
C THR A 554 18.45 6.60 1.65
N ILE A 555 17.91 7.77 1.35
CA ILE A 555 18.62 8.97 0.94
C ILE A 555 18.16 10.07 1.89
N GLY A 556 19.08 10.83 2.49
CA GLY A 556 18.74 11.85 3.50
C GLY A 556 18.01 11.28 4.72
N GLY A 557 18.19 9.99 5.03
CA GLY A 557 17.43 9.25 6.03
C GLY A 557 16.00 8.84 5.62
N VAL A 558 15.52 9.25 4.44
CA VAL A 558 14.18 8.92 3.91
C VAL A 558 14.26 7.71 2.97
N PRO A 559 13.35 6.73 3.03
CA PRO A 559 13.31 5.63 2.06
C PRO A 559 13.20 6.13 0.62
N PHE A 560 14.06 5.63 -0.27
CA PHE A 560 14.08 6.07 -1.67
C PHE A 560 12.74 5.78 -2.38
N SER A 561 12.22 6.78 -3.08
CA SER A 561 11.03 6.65 -3.93
C SER A 561 11.33 7.18 -5.32
N GLY A 562 11.31 6.31 -6.32
CA GLY A 562 11.69 6.63 -7.69
C GLY A 562 12.08 5.42 -8.53
N ALA A 563 12.60 5.71 -9.73
CA ALA A 563 13.07 4.72 -10.69
C ALA A 563 14.55 4.36 -10.45
N TYR A 564 14.90 3.09 -10.68
CA TYR A 564 16.27 2.58 -10.66
C TYR A 564 16.48 1.56 -11.78
N THR A 565 17.72 1.38 -12.24
CA THR A 565 18.03 0.36 -13.26
C THR A 565 18.77 -0.83 -12.66
N VAL A 566 18.36 -2.05 -12.99
CA VAL A 566 18.98 -3.31 -12.53
C VAL A 566 19.76 -3.96 -13.67
N SER A 567 21.04 -4.28 -13.46
CA SER A 567 21.89 -4.95 -14.45
C SER A 567 22.68 -6.11 -13.87
N ASP A 568 22.85 -7.20 -14.64
CA ASP A 568 23.53 -8.45 -14.24
C ASP A 568 25.07 -8.35 -14.15
N THR A 569 25.63 -7.15 -14.24
CA THR A 569 27.07 -6.89 -14.09
C THR A 569 27.32 -5.65 -13.24
N ALA A 570 28.38 -5.69 -12.44
CA ALA A 570 28.86 -4.56 -11.63
C ALA A 570 29.69 -3.56 -12.46
N GLN A 571 29.20 -3.20 -13.65
CA GLN A 571 29.84 -2.27 -14.59
C GLN A 571 28.78 -1.40 -15.29
N ALA A 572 29.02 -0.09 -15.35
CA ALA A 572 28.13 0.85 -16.00
C ALA A 572 28.08 0.60 -17.52
N GLY A 573 26.87 0.40 -18.07
CA GLY A 573 26.64 0.22 -19.51
C GLY A 573 25.95 -1.10 -19.93
N GLY A 574 25.62 -1.99 -18.99
CA GLY A 574 24.76 -3.14 -19.28
C GLY A 574 23.33 -2.72 -19.67
N ILE A 575 22.65 -3.53 -20.50
CA ILE A 575 21.22 -3.36 -20.79
C ILE A 575 20.43 -3.83 -19.56
N GLY A 576 20.10 -2.89 -18.66
CA GLY A 576 19.32 -3.16 -17.46
C GLY A 576 17.81 -2.95 -17.64
N THR A 577 17.01 -3.52 -16.75
CA THR A 577 15.57 -3.19 -16.64
C THR A 577 15.37 -1.96 -15.74
N THR A 578 14.41 -1.11 -16.08
CA THR A 578 14.02 0.03 -15.22
C THR A 578 12.89 -0.40 -14.29
N GLU A 579 13.21 -0.51 -13.01
CA GLU A 579 12.27 -0.81 -11.94
C GLU A 579 11.89 0.48 -11.18
N ASN A 580 10.84 0.41 -10.35
CA ASN A 580 10.43 1.53 -9.49
C ASN A 580 10.21 1.04 -8.05
N THR A 581 10.42 1.93 -7.08
CA THR A 581 10.10 1.69 -5.67
C THR A 581 9.48 2.95 -5.05
N THR A 582 8.69 2.77 -3.99
CA THR A 582 8.05 3.84 -3.20
C THR A 582 8.35 3.74 -1.71
N ASN A 583 9.14 2.75 -1.30
CA ASN A 583 9.42 2.41 0.11
C ASN A 583 10.91 2.13 0.36
N GLY A 584 11.79 2.56 -0.54
CA GLY A 584 13.23 2.32 -0.50
C GLY A 584 13.67 0.90 -0.83
N ILE A 585 12.76 -0.07 -0.96
CA ILE A 585 13.13 -1.48 -1.18
C ILE A 585 13.43 -1.72 -2.66
N LEU A 586 14.67 -2.12 -2.93
CA LEU A 586 15.15 -2.61 -4.22
C LEU A 586 15.20 -4.14 -4.21
N THR A 587 14.89 -4.78 -5.34
CA THR A 587 14.91 -6.25 -5.47
C THR A 587 16.08 -6.71 -6.32
N LEU A 588 16.97 -7.56 -5.78
CA LEU A 588 18.23 -7.97 -6.44
C LEU A 588 18.57 -9.45 -6.23
N LYS A 589 19.08 -10.10 -7.28
CA LYS A 589 19.77 -11.41 -7.23
C LYS A 589 21.29 -11.24 -7.05
N PRO A 590 22.01 -12.28 -6.58
CA PRO A 590 23.48 -12.34 -6.63
C PRO A 590 24.03 -12.01 -8.03
N GLY A 591 25.04 -11.14 -8.08
CA GLY A 591 25.64 -10.62 -9.31
C GLY A 591 25.01 -9.33 -9.83
N GLN A 592 23.76 -9.03 -9.46
CA GLN A 592 23.05 -7.85 -9.97
C GLN A 592 23.44 -6.57 -9.23
N THR A 593 23.35 -5.44 -9.94
CA THR A 593 23.57 -4.09 -9.41
C THR A 593 22.38 -3.21 -9.74
N ALA A 594 21.78 -2.58 -8.73
CA ALA A 594 20.84 -1.48 -8.92
C ALA A 594 21.60 -0.15 -9.06
N THR A 595 21.14 0.73 -9.93
CA THR A 595 21.71 2.07 -10.16
C THR A 595 20.64 3.14 -9.97
N ILE A 596 20.91 4.10 -9.08
CA ILE A 596 20.07 5.26 -8.78
C ILE A 596 20.84 6.53 -9.22
N PRO A 597 20.52 7.12 -10.39
CA PRO A 597 21.18 8.32 -10.88
C PRO A 597 20.58 9.59 -10.25
N GLY A 598 21.35 10.69 -10.27
CA GLY A 598 20.83 12.03 -10.00
C GLY A 598 20.54 12.35 -8.54
N ILE A 599 21.24 11.71 -7.60
CA ILE A 599 21.11 12.05 -6.16
C ILE A 599 21.86 13.36 -5.90
N VAL A 600 21.28 14.29 -5.14
CA VAL A 600 21.87 15.61 -4.86
C VAL A 600 23.11 15.47 -3.96
N GLY A 601 24.23 16.06 -4.36
CA GLY A 601 25.48 16.02 -3.59
C GLY A 601 25.34 16.68 -2.22
N GLY A 602 26.07 16.14 -1.23
CA GLY A 602 25.90 16.47 0.18
C GLY A 602 24.98 15.51 0.95
N ASN A 603 24.05 14.83 0.27
CA ASN A 603 23.12 13.93 0.93
C ASN A 603 23.78 12.65 1.44
N SER A 604 23.22 12.11 2.52
CA SER A 604 23.51 10.77 3.02
C SER A 604 22.83 9.68 2.18
N VAL A 605 23.50 8.53 1.98
CA VAL A 605 22.92 7.30 1.43
C VAL A 605 23.21 6.16 2.40
N ALA A 606 22.17 5.43 2.81
CA ALA A 606 22.31 4.22 3.62
C ALA A 606 21.62 3.02 2.97
N VAL A 607 22.22 1.84 3.14
CA VAL A 607 21.75 0.58 2.56
C VAL A 607 21.81 -0.52 3.60
N ARG A 608 20.69 -1.24 3.76
CA ARG A 608 20.59 -2.46 4.58
C ARG A 608 19.80 -3.53 3.86
N GLU A 609 20.18 -4.79 4.04
CA GLU A 609 19.36 -5.92 3.62
C GLU A 609 18.14 -6.12 4.53
N VAL A 610 16.99 -6.37 3.92
CA VAL A 610 15.69 -6.55 4.57
C VAL A 610 14.97 -7.77 3.99
N ASP A 611 13.83 -8.13 4.57
CA ASP A 611 12.85 -9.00 3.90
C ASP A 611 11.92 -8.20 2.97
N SER A 612 10.96 -8.88 2.32
CA SER A 612 9.99 -8.26 1.41
C SER A 612 8.98 -7.31 2.09
N THR A 613 8.98 -7.24 3.43
CA THR A 613 8.16 -6.31 4.23
C THR A 613 8.94 -5.09 4.72
N GLY A 614 10.27 -5.10 4.59
CA GLY A 614 11.18 -4.07 5.12
C GLY A 614 11.72 -4.36 6.52
N ALA A 615 11.36 -5.51 7.12
CA ALA A 615 11.93 -5.94 8.40
C ALA A 615 13.39 -6.36 8.24
N ALA A 616 14.17 -6.32 9.32
CA ALA A 616 15.60 -6.66 9.30
C ALA A 616 15.82 -8.09 8.79
N PHE A 617 16.74 -8.27 7.84
CA PHE A 617 17.00 -9.57 7.22
C PHE A 617 17.48 -10.61 8.24
N SER A 618 16.68 -11.66 8.42
CA SER A 618 16.89 -12.73 9.40
C SER A 618 16.65 -14.11 8.77
N ALA A 619 17.36 -14.41 7.68
CA ALA A 619 17.25 -15.70 7.01
C ALA A 619 18.00 -16.81 7.75
N ALA A 620 17.28 -17.81 8.25
CA ALA A 620 17.87 -19.05 8.74
C ALA A 620 18.74 -19.70 7.65
N GLY A 621 19.96 -20.13 8.00
CA GLY A 621 20.93 -20.63 7.03
C GLY A 621 21.77 -19.58 6.29
N PHE A 622 21.74 -18.29 6.65
CA PHE A 622 22.73 -17.30 6.19
C PHE A 622 23.55 -16.71 7.35
N MET A 623 24.82 -16.37 7.06
CA MET A 623 25.64 -15.55 7.96
C MET A 623 25.20 -14.08 7.88
N ALA A 624 25.56 -13.27 8.88
CA ALA A 624 25.26 -11.85 8.90
C ALA A 624 25.86 -11.13 7.66
N PRO A 625 25.05 -10.38 6.88
CA PRO A 625 25.50 -9.75 5.65
C PRO A 625 26.65 -8.78 5.89
N GLN A 626 27.63 -8.81 4.98
CA GLN A 626 28.81 -7.94 4.98
C GLN A 626 28.59 -6.77 4.02
N TYR A 627 28.94 -5.58 4.46
CA TYR A 627 28.71 -4.33 3.72
C TYR A 627 30.02 -3.63 3.43
N ALA A 628 30.21 -3.19 2.18
CA ALA A 628 31.27 -2.29 1.77
C ALA A 628 30.67 -1.08 1.07
N MET A 629 31.24 0.10 1.27
CA MET A 629 30.86 1.33 0.59
C MET A 629 32.12 2.10 0.19
N THR A 630 32.21 2.44 -1.10
CA THR A 630 33.31 3.17 -1.72
C THR A 630 32.75 4.16 -2.76
N GLY A 631 33.51 4.47 -3.80
CA GLY A 631 33.12 5.41 -4.86
C GLY A 631 33.70 6.80 -4.71
N THR A 632 33.67 7.57 -5.80
CA THR A 632 34.30 8.91 -5.91
C THR A 632 33.48 10.04 -5.27
N ALA A 633 32.22 9.80 -4.95
CA ALA A 633 31.36 10.74 -4.22
C ALA A 633 31.62 10.72 -2.70
N LEU A 634 32.12 9.62 -2.13
CA LEU A 634 32.13 9.39 -0.70
C LEU A 634 33.01 10.42 0.07
N SER A 635 32.38 11.19 0.95
CA SER A 635 33.04 12.17 1.81
C SER A 635 33.43 11.55 3.15
N GLY A 636 34.73 11.32 3.35
CA GLY A 636 35.26 10.74 4.59
C GLY A 636 35.16 9.21 4.60
N THR A 637 34.66 8.63 5.69
CA THR A 637 34.55 7.18 5.89
C THR A 637 33.10 6.75 6.07
N ALA A 638 32.69 5.67 5.42
CA ALA A 638 31.41 5.04 5.66
C ALA A 638 31.29 4.54 7.12
N SER A 639 30.06 4.39 7.59
CA SER A 639 29.66 4.07 8.96
C SER A 639 28.60 2.97 8.99
N THR A 640 28.42 2.33 10.14
CA THR A 640 27.34 1.34 10.36
C THR A 640 26.20 2.00 11.15
N PRO A 641 24.99 2.10 10.59
CA PRO A 641 23.80 2.57 11.33
C PRO A 641 23.48 1.70 12.54
N ALA A 642 22.80 2.27 13.54
CA ALA A 642 22.40 1.56 14.75
C ALA A 642 21.41 0.40 14.48
N ASP A 643 20.64 0.52 13.40
CA ASP A 643 19.72 -0.49 12.86
C ASP A 643 20.37 -1.35 11.75
N GLY A 644 21.70 -1.30 11.60
CA GLY A 644 22.51 -2.15 10.71
C GLY A 644 22.64 -1.66 9.28
N GLY A 645 23.49 -2.34 8.50
CA GLY A 645 23.83 -1.95 7.13
C GLY A 645 25.07 -1.05 7.05
N VAL A 646 25.10 -0.17 6.04
CA VAL A 646 26.17 0.81 5.83
C VAL A 646 25.59 2.16 5.39
N SER A 647 26.17 3.26 5.86
CA SER A 647 25.79 4.64 5.54
C SER A 647 27.00 5.52 5.27
N GLY A 648 26.90 6.42 4.30
CA GLY A 648 27.93 7.40 3.97
C GLY A 648 27.37 8.62 3.27
N THR A 649 28.06 9.74 3.40
CA THR A 649 27.62 11.05 2.88
C THR A 649 28.40 11.40 1.61
N ALA A 650 27.71 11.88 0.58
CA ALA A 650 28.37 12.37 -0.62
C ALA A 650 29.03 13.74 -0.38
N ALA A 651 30.09 14.04 -1.13
CA ALA A 651 30.57 15.41 -1.28
C ALA A 651 29.52 16.27 -2.00
N SER A 652 29.64 17.60 -1.89
CA SER A 652 28.73 18.56 -2.53
C SER A 652 29.48 19.56 -3.41
N GLY A 653 28.78 20.05 -4.43
CA GLY A 653 29.20 21.11 -5.35
C GLY A 653 30.64 20.99 -5.83
N SER A 654 31.45 22.01 -5.56
CA SER A 654 32.86 22.07 -5.97
C SER A 654 33.78 20.97 -5.40
N LYS A 655 33.32 20.17 -4.43
CA LYS A 655 34.05 19.00 -3.90
C LYS A 655 33.61 17.68 -4.53
N LEU A 656 32.47 17.66 -5.22
CA LEU A 656 31.93 16.46 -5.87
C LEU A 656 32.59 16.28 -7.26
N PRO A 657 33.24 15.13 -7.55
CA PRO A 657 33.84 14.91 -8.86
C PRO A 657 32.82 14.83 -10.01
N SER A 658 33.27 15.11 -11.24
CA SER A 658 32.48 14.81 -12.44
C SER A 658 32.21 13.32 -12.56
N ASN A 659 30.96 12.91 -12.82
CA ASN A 659 30.52 11.51 -12.84
C ASN A 659 30.76 10.77 -11.50
N ALA A 660 30.56 11.46 -10.38
CA ALA A 660 30.76 10.87 -9.06
C ALA A 660 29.84 9.67 -8.77
N SER A 661 30.41 8.64 -8.15
CA SER A 661 29.72 7.40 -7.75
C SER A 661 29.75 7.18 -6.25
N LEU A 662 28.71 6.58 -5.68
CA LEU A 662 28.71 6.01 -4.34
C LEU A 662 28.41 4.52 -4.47
N ASP A 663 29.42 3.70 -4.26
CA ASP A 663 29.44 2.29 -4.67
C ASP A 663 29.28 1.37 -3.45
N VAL A 664 28.09 0.81 -3.28
CA VAL A 664 27.74 -0.09 -2.18
C VAL A 664 27.74 -1.54 -2.67
N THR A 665 28.38 -2.43 -1.90
CA THR A 665 28.29 -3.88 -2.11
C THR A 665 27.74 -4.56 -0.86
N VAL A 666 26.64 -5.29 -1.00
CA VAL A 666 26.03 -6.13 0.04
C VAL A 666 26.35 -7.58 -0.28
N THR A 667 27.12 -8.25 0.59
CA THR A 667 27.60 -9.62 0.38
C THR A 667 27.06 -10.56 1.44
N ASN A 668 26.37 -11.62 1.01
CA ASN A 668 25.92 -12.68 1.93
C ASN A 668 26.78 -13.92 1.76
N GLN A 669 26.77 -14.76 2.80
CA GLN A 669 27.37 -16.08 2.77
C GLN A 669 26.34 -17.08 3.31
N ALA A 670 26.04 -18.11 2.53
CA ALA A 670 25.21 -19.21 3.03
C ALA A 670 25.99 -19.95 4.13
N LYS A 671 25.30 -20.27 5.25
CA LYS A 671 25.82 -21.23 6.23
C LYS A 671 25.91 -22.59 5.55
N SER A 672 26.89 -23.40 5.93
CA SER A 672 27.07 -24.73 5.36
C SER A 672 27.37 -25.77 6.43
N VAL A 673 27.15 -27.05 6.10
CA VAL A 673 27.61 -28.21 6.88
C VAL A 673 28.05 -29.32 5.94
N GLN A 674 29.06 -30.08 6.36
CA GLN A 674 29.63 -31.20 5.60
C GLN A 674 29.47 -32.52 6.37
N LEU A 675 28.97 -33.55 5.68
CA LEU A 675 29.01 -34.93 6.15
C LEU A 675 30.11 -35.66 5.36
N GLY A 676 31.26 -35.86 6.00
CA GLY A 676 32.38 -36.63 5.46
C GLY A 676 32.21 -38.13 5.67
N GLY A 677 32.58 -38.93 4.67
CA GLY A 677 32.45 -40.39 4.71
C GLY A 677 31.00 -40.86 4.55
N PHE A 678 30.20 -40.16 3.73
CA PHE A 678 28.79 -40.46 3.50
C PHE A 678 28.64 -41.37 2.27
N ALA A 679 27.96 -42.51 2.30
CA ALA A 679 27.55 -43.32 3.45
C ALA A 679 28.47 -44.54 3.56
N LYS A 680 28.87 -44.89 4.78
CA LYS A 680 29.87 -45.95 5.04
C LYS A 680 29.27 -47.33 4.82
N LEU A 681 29.79 -48.06 3.84
CA LEU A 681 29.37 -49.41 3.48
C LEU A 681 30.34 -50.42 4.09
N HIS A 682 29.82 -51.60 4.41
CA HIS A 682 30.60 -52.79 4.70
C HIS A 682 30.09 -53.94 3.85
N LYS A 683 30.95 -54.38 2.92
CA LYS A 683 30.67 -55.47 2.02
C LYS A 683 31.27 -56.75 2.57
N THR A 684 30.41 -57.68 2.97
CA THR A 684 30.77 -59.03 3.39
C THR A 684 30.44 -60.04 2.29
N VAL A 685 31.29 -61.05 2.11
CA VAL A 685 30.96 -62.26 1.33
C VAL A 685 31.06 -63.51 2.19
N THR A 686 29.96 -64.25 2.30
CA THR A 686 29.83 -65.52 3.02
C THR A 686 29.87 -66.70 2.05
N ARG A 687 30.11 -67.90 2.58
CA ARG A 687 30.01 -69.17 1.82
C ARG A 687 28.70 -69.88 2.14
N ASP A 688 28.08 -70.47 1.12
CA ASP A 688 26.98 -71.42 1.33
C ASP A 688 27.47 -72.62 2.15
N ALA A 689 26.69 -73.00 3.16
CA ALA A 689 27.06 -73.92 4.24
C ALA A 689 27.32 -75.37 3.78
N GLY A 690 27.03 -75.68 2.51
CA GLY A 690 27.25 -76.98 1.88
C GLY A 690 28.56 -77.14 1.09
N THR A 691 29.50 -76.18 1.16
CA THR A 691 30.74 -76.21 0.34
C THR A 691 32.02 -75.95 1.15
N ALA A 692 32.95 -76.92 1.15
CA ALA A 692 34.20 -76.83 1.93
C ALA A 692 35.36 -76.14 1.17
N ASP A 693 35.49 -76.40 -0.13
CA ASP A 693 36.71 -76.11 -0.91
C ASP A 693 36.65 -74.82 -1.75
N ALA A 694 35.73 -73.90 -1.44
CA ALA A 694 35.56 -72.63 -2.14
C ALA A 694 36.16 -71.44 -1.36
N GLN A 695 36.78 -70.49 -2.06
CA GLN A 695 37.08 -69.15 -1.55
C GLN A 695 35.78 -68.34 -1.46
N ALA A 696 35.58 -67.50 -0.43
CA ALA A 696 34.31 -66.80 -0.23
C ALA A 696 34.14 -65.67 -1.25
N TRP A 697 35.09 -64.74 -1.30
CA TRP A 697 35.23 -63.74 -2.35
C TRP A 697 36.39 -64.16 -3.24
N ARG A 698 36.19 -64.28 -4.56
CA ARG A 698 37.29 -64.64 -5.48
C ARG A 698 38.22 -63.46 -5.71
N ASP A 699 39.51 -63.75 -5.87
CA ASP A 699 40.51 -62.73 -6.15
C ASP A 699 40.25 -62.05 -7.51
N GLY A 700 40.11 -60.71 -7.49
CA GLY A 700 39.78 -59.89 -8.67
C GLY A 700 38.29 -59.53 -8.81
N ASP A 701 37.36 -60.20 -8.10
CA ASP A 701 35.94 -59.85 -8.15
C ASP A 701 35.65 -58.53 -7.42
N THR A 702 34.68 -57.76 -7.94
CA THR A 702 34.28 -56.47 -7.37
C THR A 702 32.75 -56.33 -7.32
N PHE A 703 32.25 -55.61 -6.31
CA PHE A 703 30.83 -55.33 -6.11
C PHE A 703 30.58 -53.83 -6.21
N ARG A 704 29.48 -53.44 -6.88
CA ARG A 704 29.14 -52.04 -7.12
C ARG A 704 27.95 -51.64 -6.26
N PHE A 705 27.98 -50.45 -5.70
CA PHE A 705 26.91 -49.89 -4.87
C PHE A 705 26.45 -48.59 -5.49
N ARG A 706 25.14 -48.34 -5.47
CA ARG A 706 24.55 -47.07 -5.95
C ARG A 706 23.97 -46.28 -4.80
N LEU A 707 24.18 -44.96 -4.87
CA LEU A 707 23.53 -43.95 -4.05
C LEU A 707 22.61 -43.14 -4.97
N VAL A 708 21.32 -43.07 -4.64
CA VAL A 708 20.34 -42.28 -5.39
C VAL A 708 19.55 -41.38 -4.44
N PRO A 709 19.33 -40.09 -4.76
CA PRO A 709 18.41 -39.25 -4.00
C PRO A 709 16.96 -39.71 -4.22
N ILE A 710 16.11 -39.60 -3.20
CA ILE A 710 14.69 -40.04 -3.25
C ILE A 710 13.73 -38.97 -2.73
N ASP A 711 12.47 -39.04 -3.16
CA ASP A 711 11.38 -38.21 -2.65
C ASP A 711 10.79 -38.71 -1.30
N ALA A 712 9.72 -38.09 -0.83
CA ALA A 712 9.07 -38.48 0.42
C ALA A 712 8.33 -39.84 0.34
N GLN A 713 8.05 -40.32 -0.87
CA GLN A 713 7.32 -41.54 -1.21
C GLN A 713 8.27 -42.70 -1.56
N GLY A 714 9.56 -42.42 -1.76
CA GLY A 714 10.60 -43.40 -2.07
C GLY A 714 10.90 -43.57 -3.57
N ASN A 715 10.46 -42.67 -4.44
CA ASN A 715 10.86 -42.65 -5.86
C ASN A 715 12.20 -41.91 -6.03
N GLU A 716 12.99 -42.25 -7.05
CA GLU A 716 14.26 -41.53 -7.31
C GLU A 716 14.00 -40.08 -7.76
N SER A 717 14.66 -39.11 -7.11
CA SER A 717 14.40 -37.67 -7.28
C SER A 717 15.70 -36.88 -7.35
N TYR A 718 16.22 -36.70 -8.56
CA TYR A 718 17.53 -36.08 -8.81
C TYR A 718 17.47 -34.55 -8.75
N GLY A 719 18.52 -33.94 -8.18
CA GLY A 719 18.60 -32.50 -7.92
C GLY A 719 18.95 -32.14 -6.48
N LEU A 720 18.93 -33.11 -5.55
CA LEU A 720 19.45 -32.94 -4.20
C LEU A 720 21.00 -32.87 -4.19
N PRO A 721 21.62 -32.31 -3.13
CA PRO A 721 23.07 -32.34 -2.97
C PRO A 721 23.61 -33.78 -2.99
N MET A 722 24.71 -34.00 -3.71
CA MET A 722 25.38 -35.30 -3.85
C MET A 722 26.84 -35.20 -3.38
N PRO A 723 27.50 -36.32 -3.05
CA PRO A 723 28.92 -36.29 -2.72
C PRO A 723 29.77 -35.75 -3.87
N SER A 724 30.93 -35.16 -3.54
CA SER A 724 31.80 -34.45 -4.50
C SER A 724 32.18 -35.26 -5.75
N GLU A 725 32.45 -36.56 -5.59
CA GLU A 725 32.83 -37.47 -6.68
C GLU A 725 31.64 -37.85 -7.59
N CYS A 726 30.43 -37.59 -7.11
CA CYS A 726 29.15 -37.88 -7.76
C CYS A 726 28.35 -36.62 -8.13
N ASN A 727 29.01 -35.45 -8.18
CA ASN A 727 28.35 -34.21 -8.55
C ASN A 727 27.76 -34.30 -9.97
N GLY A 728 26.50 -33.90 -10.15
CA GLY A 728 25.76 -34.07 -11.40
C GLY A 728 25.24 -35.49 -11.70
N ALA A 729 25.06 -36.35 -10.69
CA ALA A 729 24.38 -37.64 -10.85
C ALA A 729 22.93 -37.49 -11.39
N THR A 730 22.50 -38.43 -12.24
CA THR A 730 21.17 -38.44 -12.88
C THR A 730 20.62 -39.86 -12.98
N ALA A 731 19.33 -40.04 -13.31
CA ALA A 731 18.74 -41.37 -13.54
C ALA A 731 19.47 -42.21 -14.61
N ALA A 732 20.12 -41.57 -15.60
CA ALA A 732 20.92 -42.24 -16.62
C ALA A 732 22.37 -42.54 -16.17
N LYS A 733 22.85 -41.86 -15.12
CA LYS A 733 24.18 -42.02 -14.53
C LYS A 733 24.09 -41.78 -13.01
N PRO A 734 23.57 -42.75 -12.23
CA PRO A 734 23.49 -42.63 -10.78
C PRO A 734 24.89 -42.61 -10.15
N CYS A 735 24.99 -42.12 -8.91
CA CYS A 735 26.23 -42.19 -8.15
C CYS A 735 26.56 -43.65 -7.83
N THR A 736 27.75 -44.13 -8.22
CA THR A 736 28.16 -45.52 -7.97
C THR A 736 29.62 -45.61 -7.56
N ILE A 737 29.90 -46.39 -6.51
CA ILE A 737 31.25 -46.81 -6.11
C ILE A 737 31.44 -48.31 -6.32
N THR A 738 32.71 -48.74 -6.36
CA THR A 738 33.10 -50.14 -6.57
C THR A 738 33.99 -50.58 -5.41
N ILE A 739 33.59 -51.62 -4.69
CA ILE A 739 34.39 -52.26 -3.64
C ILE A 739 35.02 -53.51 -4.24
N ALA A 740 36.35 -53.54 -4.29
CA ALA A 740 37.13 -54.71 -4.68
C ALA A 740 37.45 -55.59 -3.48
N LYS A 741 37.82 -56.85 -3.73
CA LYS A 741 38.27 -57.75 -2.66
C LYS A 741 39.45 -57.13 -1.89
N PRO A 742 39.47 -57.17 -0.55
CA PRO A 742 40.64 -56.75 0.22
C PRO A 742 41.84 -57.67 -0.10
N ALA A 743 43.04 -57.10 -0.12
CA ALA A 743 44.27 -57.89 -0.18
C ALA A 743 44.35 -58.80 1.06
N ALA A 744 44.75 -60.06 0.89
CA ALA A 744 44.76 -61.04 1.97
C ALA A 744 45.61 -60.57 3.16
N ALA A 745 45.00 -60.48 4.35
CA ALA A 745 45.69 -60.10 5.57
C ALA A 745 46.79 -61.13 5.91
N ALA A 746 47.98 -60.65 6.28
CA ALA A 746 49.19 -61.47 6.44
C ALA A 746 49.22 -62.37 7.69
N SER A 747 48.06 -62.76 8.23
CA SER A 747 47.89 -63.56 9.44
C SER A 747 46.74 -64.57 9.26
N GLY A 748 47.08 -65.86 9.14
CA GLY A 748 46.14 -66.90 8.74
C GLY A 748 45.13 -67.30 9.84
N GLY A 749 43.92 -66.77 9.78
CA GLY A 749 42.75 -67.26 10.51
C GLY A 749 41.74 -67.91 9.57
N SER A 750 41.56 -69.24 9.63
CA SER A 750 40.84 -70.05 8.63
C SER A 750 39.30 -69.90 8.60
N ASN A 751 38.74 -68.92 9.33
CA ASN A 751 37.31 -68.61 9.40
C ASN A 751 37.01 -67.10 9.25
N ALA A 752 37.97 -66.30 8.77
CA ALA A 752 37.70 -64.91 8.43
C ALA A 752 36.68 -64.82 7.27
N LEU A 753 35.73 -63.89 7.37
CA LEU A 753 34.89 -63.49 6.26
C LEU A 753 35.70 -62.57 5.33
N ASP A 754 35.61 -62.76 4.01
CA ASP A 754 36.15 -61.80 3.06
C ASP A 754 35.26 -60.55 3.11
N ALA A 755 35.76 -59.46 3.70
CA ALA A 755 34.97 -58.25 3.91
C ALA A 755 35.79 -56.95 3.77
N ALA A 756 35.17 -55.89 3.23
CA ALA A 756 35.81 -54.58 2.99
C ALA A 756 34.83 -53.40 3.17
N THR A 757 35.37 -52.23 3.50
CA THR A 757 34.62 -50.98 3.68
C THR A 757 34.92 -49.96 2.59
N ALA A 758 33.94 -49.11 2.28
CA ALA A 758 34.09 -47.91 1.45
C ALA A 758 33.01 -46.88 1.80
N ASP A 759 33.06 -45.68 1.24
CA ASP A 759 31.97 -44.69 1.28
C ASP A 759 31.91 -43.91 -0.05
N PHE A 760 30.93 -43.02 -0.21
CA PHE A 760 30.75 -42.23 -1.44
C PHE A 760 31.40 -40.82 -1.35
N GLY A 761 32.19 -40.52 -0.31
CA GLY A 761 32.91 -39.26 -0.15
C GLY A 761 32.25 -38.25 0.79
N THR A 762 32.40 -36.95 0.50
CA THR A 762 31.89 -35.86 1.35
C THR A 762 30.70 -35.16 0.69
N LEU A 763 29.62 -34.99 1.45
CA LEU A 763 28.36 -34.40 1.02
C LEU A 763 28.13 -33.07 1.77
N THR A 764 27.90 -31.97 1.03
CA THR A 764 27.77 -30.61 1.59
C THR A 764 26.33 -30.09 1.44
N PHE A 765 25.81 -29.49 2.50
CA PHE A 765 24.50 -28.81 2.51
C PHE A 765 24.67 -27.31 2.76
N VAL A 766 23.89 -26.49 2.05
CA VAL A 766 23.84 -25.01 2.16
C VAL A 766 22.43 -24.48 2.43
N THR A 767 21.48 -25.37 2.72
CA THR A 767 20.09 -25.06 3.06
C THR A 767 19.60 -25.97 4.17
N VAL A 768 18.70 -25.45 5.02
CA VAL A 768 17.97 -26.25 6.02
C VAL A 768 16.88 -27.07 5.35
N GLY A 769 16.59 -28.25 5.87
CA GLY A 769 15.58 -29.16 5.31
C GLY A 769 15.86 -30.64 5.57
N THR A 770 15.05 -31.50 4.98
CA THR A 770 15.20 -32.96 5.05
C THR A 770 15.50 -33.53 3.66
N PHE A 771 16.69 -34.10 3.52
CA PHE A 771 17.20 -34.71 2.29
C PHE A 771 17.15 -36.22 2.44
N ARG A 772 16.76 -36.94 1.39
CA ARG A 772 16.61 -38.40 1.44
C ARG A 772 17.40 -39.08 0.33
N TYR A 773 18.00 -40.20 0.68
CA TYR A 773 18.82 -41.00 -0.22
C TYR A 773 18.53 -42.48 -0.02
N ARG A 774 18.80 -43.31 -1.03
CA ARG A 774 18.75 -44.76 -0.96
C ARG A 774 20.09 -45.36 -1.39
N VAL A 775 20.59 -46.31 -0.61
CA VAL A 775 21.75 -47.13 -0.96
C VAL A 775 21.28 -48.55 -1.26
N THR A 776 21.74 -49.09 -2.39
CA THR A 776 21.52 -50.49 -2.80
C THR A 776 22.77 -51.05 -3.47
N GLU A 777 23.00 -52.36 -3.35
CA GLU A 777 23.96 -53.04 -4.22
C GLU A 777 23.41 -53.13 -5.65
N VAL A 778 24.29 -52.97 -6.63
CA VAL A 778 24.00 -53.13 -8.04
C VAL A 778 24.39 -54.55 -8.44
N THR A 779 23.41 -55.34 -8.89
CA THR A 779 23.66 -56.69 -9.41
C THR A 779 24.77 -56.64 -10.47
N GLY A 780 25.76 -57.52 -10.30
CA GLY A 780 26.88 -57.66 -11.24
C GLY A 780 26.44 -58.25 -12.56
N ASP A 781 27.38 -58.37 -13.50
CA ASP A 781 27.11 -59.05 -14.77
C ASP A 781 26.78 -60.54 -14.54
N THR A 782 26.08 -61.12 -15.51
CA THR A 782 25.63 -62.50 -15.67
C THR A 782 26.65 -63.55 -15.18
N ALA A 783 27.95 -63.31 -15.39
CA ALA A 783 29.02 -64.19 -14.92
C ALA A 783 29.15 -64.24 -13.39
N LEU A 784 29.02 -63.11 -12.70
CA LEU A 784 29.05 -63.03 -11.23
C LEU A 784 27.73 -63.52 -10.61
N GLN A 785 26.60 -63.35 -11.31
CA GLN A 785 25.30 -63.87 -10.87
C GLN A 785 25.24 -65.41 -10.86
N GLN A 786 26.14 -66.10 -11.57
CA GLN A 786 26.32 -67.56 -11.52
C GLN A 786 27.20 -68.04 -10.36
N VAL A 787 27.72 -67.11 -9.54
CA VAL A 787 28.66 -67.38 -8.44
C VAL A 787 28.12 -66.86 -7.10
N TYR A 788 27.46 -65.70 -7.10
CA TYR A 788 27.01 -65.04 -5.88
C TYR A 788 25.49 -64.81 -5.90
N HIS A 789 24.84 -65.16 -4.80
CA HIS A 789 23.58 -64.53 -4.45
C HIS A 789 23.89 -63.11 -3.95
N TYR A 790 23.44 -62.13 -4.72
CA TYR A 790 23.61 -60.71 -4.42
C TYR A 790 22.68 -60.29 -3.28
N SER A 791 23.20 -59.45 -2.38
CA SER A 791 22.42 -58.73 -1.38
C SER A 791 21.32 -57.93 -2.07
N LYS A 792 20.10 -58.07 -1.57
CA LYS A 792 18.96 -57.20 -1.90
C LYS A 792 18.74 -56.13 -0.83
N ALA A 793 19.69 -55.98 0.10
CA ALA A 793 19.56 -55.04 1.20
C ALA A 793 19.37 -53.62 0.64
N THR A 794 18.47 -52.89 1.28
CA THR A 794 18.11 -51.52 0.89
C THR A 794 18.12 -50.66 2.15
N TYR A 795 18.87 -49.57 2.10
CA TYR A 795 18.98 -48.61 3.19
C TYR A 795 18.48 -47.25 2.73
N ASP A 796 17.45 -46.75 3.39
CA ASP A 796 16.94 -45.39 3.19
C ASP A 796 17.56 -44.50 4.26
N ILE A 797 18.21 -43.42 3.81
CA ILE A 797 18.97 -42.47 4.62
C ILE A 797 18.23 -41.15 4.61
N VAL A 798 17.96 -40.60 5.79
CA VAL A 798 17.30 -39.32 5.99
C VAL A 798 18.27 -38.38 6.69
N VAL A 799 18.74 -37.35 5.97
CA VAL A 799 19.59 -36.29 6.52
C VAL A 799 18.72 -35.08 6.82
N THR A 800 18.67 -34.66 8.09
CA THR A 800 17.92 -33.48 8.53
C THR A 800 18.92 -32.38 8.90
N VAL A 801 18.90 -31.30 8.13
CA VAL A 801 19.77 -30.13 8.27
C VAL A 801 18.99 -28.99 8.93
N THR A 802 19.58 -28.42 9.98
CA THR A 802 19.00 -27.40 10.85
C THR A 802 20.00 -26.24 11.01
N ASP A 803 19.54 -25.09 11.51
CA ASP A 803 20.43 -23.98 11.84
C ASP A 803 21.25 -24.31 13.10
N GLY A 804 22.53 -23.95 13.14
CA GLY A 804 23.40 -24.17 14.31
C GLY A 804 22.85 -23.57 15.60
N ALA A 805 22.20 -22.39 15.53
CA ALA A 805 21.60 -21.76 16.70
C ALA A 805 20.37 -22.54 17.24
N ALA A 806 19.57 -23.11 16.35
CA ALA A 806 18.38 -23.89 16.72
C ALA A 806 18.70 -25.31 17.22
N SER A 807 19.91 -25.80 16.96
CA SER A 807 20.38 -27.15 17.32
C SER A 807 21.36 -27.17 18.50
N GLY A 808 21.64 -26.02 19.12
CA GLY A 808 22.56 -25.91 20.25
C GLY A 808 24.04 -26.06 19.87
N SER A 809 24.41 -25.77 18.62
CA SER A 809 25.80 -25.79 18.16
C SER A 809 26.63 -24.72 18.87
N ALA A 810 27.91 -25.02 19.11
CA ALA A 810 28.88 -24.05 19.61
C ALA A 810 29.21 -22.92 18.60
N ASN A 811 28.92 -23.12 17.31
CA ASN A 811 29.01 -22.06 16.29
C ASN A 811 27.62 -21.75 15.69
N PRO A 812 27.03 -20.57 15.96
CA PRO A 812 25.75 -20.18 15.37
C PRO A 812 25.84 -19.80 13.88
N ASN A 813 27.06 -19.68 13.31
CA ASN A 813 27.27 -19.37 11.89
C ASN A 813 27.34 -20.60 10.98
N GLU A 814 27.14 -21.81 11.52
CA GLU A 814 27.13 -23.06 10.76
C GLU A 814 25.71 -23.66 10.66
N LEU A 815 25.53 -24.61 9.74
CA LEU A 815 24.39 -25.53 9.78
C LEU A 815 24.75 -26.75 10.64
N SER A 816 23.74 -27.47 11.12
CA SER A 816 23.91 -28.74 11.83
C SER A 816 23.15 -29.84 11.09
N ALA A 817 23.84 -30.93 10.74
CA ALA A 817 23.28 -32.07 10.02
C ALA A 817 23.18 -33.29 10.94
N THR A 818 21.98 -33.83 11.06
CA THR A 818 21.70 -35.13 11.70
C THR A 818 21.34 -36.15 10.62
N MET A 819 21.63 -37.43 10.85
CA MET A 819 21.32 -38.50 9.91
C MET A 819 20.67 -39.67 10.62
N ALA A 820 19.50 -40.08 10.14
CA ALA A 820 18.85 -41.34 10.49
C ALA A 820 18.95 -42.31 9.30
N VAL A 821 19.12 -43.59 9.59
CA VAL A 821 19.22 -44.65 8.58
C VAL A 821 18.25 -45.76 8.93
N THR A 822 17.47 -46.22 7.96
CA THR A 822 16.54 -47.34 8.12
C THR A 822 16.85 -48.41 7.08
N ARG A 823 17.06 -49.65 7.53
CA ARG A 823 17.09 -50.80 6.62
C ARG A 823 15.65 -51.16 6.25
N THR A 824 15.31 -51.02 4.98
CA THR A 824 13.95 -51.28 4.44
C THR A 824 13.80 -52.66 3.81
N VAL A 825 14.92 -53.28 3.40
CA VAL A 825 15.00 -54.64 2.87
C VAL A 825 16.26 -55.33 3.40
N ASN A 826 16.17 -56.62 3.71
CA ASN A 826 17.29 -57.48 4.14
C ASN A 826 18.09 -58.05 2.95
N ASP A 827 19.26 -58.65 3.21
CA ASP A 827 20.10 -59.28 2.19
C ASP A 827 19.36 -60.31 1.31
N ASP A 828 18.41 -61.06 1.89
CA ASP A 828 17.61 -62.08 1.19
C ASP A 828 16.46 -61.51 0.35
N GLY A 829 16.07 -60.24 0.56
CA GLY A 829 14.93 -59.58 -0.07
C GLY A 829 13.67 -59.51 0.78
N THR A 830 13.68 -59.97 2.03
CA THR A 830 12.56 -59.78 2.96
C THR A 830 12.47 -58.32 3.43
N PRO A 831 11.26 -57.77 3.67
CA PRO A 831 11.12 -56.43 4.24
C PRO A 831 11.78 -56.30 5.62
N ALA A 832 12.36 -55.13 5.88
CA ALA A 832 12.94 -54.75 7.16
C ALA A 832 12.41 -53.37 7.60
N ALA A 833 12.59 -53.04 8.88
CA ALA A 833 12.21 -51.74 9.43
C ALA A 833 13.18 -51.25 10.53
N ASP A 834 14.42 -51.75 10.51
CA ASP A 834 15.37 -51.57 11.61
C ASP A 834 16.13 -50.24 11.46
N THR A 835 16.17 -49.46 12.55
CA THR A 835 16.97 -48.23 12.61
C THR A 835 18.45 -48.56 12.82
N VAL A 836 19.29 -48.12 11.90
CA VAL A 836 20.76 -48.24 11.97
C VAL A 836 21.33 -46.97 12.63
N ALA A 837 22.30 -47.13 13.53
CA ALA A 837 22.89 -46.02 14.25
C ALA A 837 23.63 -45.05 13.30
N GLN A 838 23.59 -43.74 13.60
CA GLN A 838 24.02 -42.64 12.73
C GLN A 838 25.46 -42.73 12.16
N ASN A 839 26.36 -43.52 12.76
CA ASN A 839 27.73 -43.71 12.28
C ASN A 839 28.09 -45.19 12.01
N ALA A 840 27.11 -46.10 12.03
CA ALA A 840 27.33 -47.52 11.77
C ALA A 840 27.53 -47.81 10.27
N LEU A 841 28.12 -48.98 9.99
CA LEU A 841 28.33 -49.47 8.64
C LEU A 841 27.02 -50.00 8.05
N LEU A 842 26.78 -49.74 6.77
CA LEU A 842 25.68 -50.33 6.01
C LEU A 842 26.13 -51.72 5.53
N GLU A 843 25.59 -52.77 6.16
CA GLU A 843 25.95 -54.16 5.90
C GLU A 843 25.30 -54.67 4.61
N PHE A 844 26.10 -55.25 3.72
CA PHE A 844 25.64 -55.93 2.50
C PHE A 844 26.30 -57.30 2.36
N THR A 845 25.55 -58.38 2.56
CA THR A 845 26.07 -59.76 2.51
C THR A 845 25.78 -60.42 1.16
N ASN A 846 26.83 -60.81 0.41
CA ASN A 846 26.66 -61.76 -0.70
C ASN A 846 26.97 -63.18 -0.22
N THR A 847 26.27 -64.18 -0.73
CA THR A 847 26.56 -65.60 -0.45
C THR A 847 27.10 -66.27 -1.71
N SER A 848 28.34 -66.77 -1.67
CA SER A 848 28.92 -67.56 -2.77
C SER A 848 28.31 -68.96 -2.81
N PHE A 849 27.87 -69.41 -3.99
CA PHE A 849 27.37 -70.77 -4.22
C PHE A 849 28.19 -71.47 -5.32
N GLN A 850 28.18 -72.82 -5.31
CA GLN A 850 28.70 -73.61 -6.43
C GLN A 850 27.56 -74.29 -7.20
N ALA A 851 27.49 -74.04 -8.51
CA ALA A 851 26.68 -74.83 -9.41
C ALA A 851 27.22 -76.27 -9.48
N ARG A 852 26.52 -77.22 -8.85
CA ARG A 852 26.87 -78.65 -8.91
C ARG A 852 26.71 -79.19 -10.33
N MET A 853 27.82 -79.32 -11.06
CA MET A 853 27.85 -80.08 -12.30
C MET A 853 27.63 -81.57 -11.98
N LEU A 854 26.47 -82.11 -12.38
CA LEU A 854 26.17 -83.53 -12.26
C LEU A 854 27.03 -84.35 -13.25
N PRO A 855 27.83 -85.33 -12.79
CA PRO A 855 28.63 -86.16 -13.69
C PRO A 855 27.72 -87.12 -14.49
N LEU A 856 27.81 -87.04 -15.82
CA LEU A 856 26.89 -87.72 -16.73
C LEU A 856 27.37 -89.14 -17.10
N THR A 857 27.24 -90.10 -16.18
CA THR A 857 27.46 -91.53 -16.45
C THR A 857 26.27 -92.35 -15.96
N GLY A 858 25.60 -93.07 -16.88
CA GLY A 858 24.26 -93.62 -16.62
C GLY A 858 24.21 -95.05 -16.08
N SER A 859 23.10 -95.36 -15.40
CA SER A 859 22.59 -96.72 -15.17
C SER A 859 21.10 -96.75 -15.52
N ARG A 860 20.60 -97.87 -16.07
CA ARG A 860 19.20 -98.01 -16.52
C ARG A 860 18.34 -98.73 -15.50
N SER A 861 17.77 -98.00 -14.55
CA SER A 861 16.63 -98.43 -13.75
C SER A 861 15.80 -97.21 -13.27
N GLU A 862 14.56 -97.45 -12.83
CA GLU A 862 13.60 -96.48 -12.26
C GLU A 862 12.97 -95.42 -13.19
N ALA A 863 13.55 -95.11 -14.35
CA ALA A 863 12.91 -94.27 -15.39
C ALA A 863 11.68 -94.91 -16.11
N LEU A 864 11.01 -95.87 -15.46
CA LEU A 864 9.87 -96.63 -15.97
C LEU A 864 8.65 -96.62 -15.03
N TRP A 865 8.83 -96.30 -13.74
CA TRP A 865 7.71 -96.15 -12.80
C TRP A 865 7.07 -94.76 -12.82
N THR A 866 7.85 -93.71 -13.13
CA THR A 866 7.31 -92.34 -13.27
C THR A 866 6.53 -92.15 -14.58
N VAL A 867 6.91 -92.83 -15.67
CA VAL A 867 6.11 -92.85 -16.91
C VAL A 867 4.81 -93.63 -16.70
N ALA A 868 4.84 -94.75 -15.96
CA ALA A 868 3.63 -95.48 -15.59
C ALA A 868 2.67 -94.60 -14.75
N ALA A 869 3.20 -93.86 -13.76
CA ALA A 869 2.41 -92.92 -12.95
C ALA A 869 1.85 -91.75 -13.77
N ALA A 870 2.65 -91.15 -14.67
CA ALA A 870 2.20 -90.08 -15.55
C ALA A 870 1.12 -90.53 -16.55
N VAL A 871 1.24 -91.74 -17.09
CA VAL A 871 0.21 -92.34 -17.96
C VAL A 871 -1.07 -92.67 -17.17
N LEU A 872 -0.98 -93.15 -15.93
CA LEU A 872 -2.16 -93.32 -15.06
C LEU A 872 -2.83 -91.98 -14.70
N ALA A 873 -2.05 -90.93 -14.44
CA ALA A 873 -2.57 -89.58 -14.19
C ALA A 873 -3.25 -88.98 -15.43
N ALA A 874 -2.66 -89.16 -16.61
CA ALA A 874 -3.27 -88.76 -17.88
C ALA A 874 -4.54 -89.56 -18.19
N LEU A 875 -4.54 -90.88 -17.97
CA LEU A 875 -5.71 -91.74 -18.16
C LEU A 875 -6.84 -91.41 -17.18
N THR A 876 -6.54 -91.02 -15.93
CA THR A 876 -7.58 -90.58 -14.97
C THR A 876 -8.14 -89.21 -15.30
N LEU A 877 -7.31 -88.24 -15.73
CA LEU A 877 -7.81 -86.94 -16.23
C LEU A 877 -8.66 -87.11 -17.50
N ILE A 878 -8.24 -87.98 -18.44
CA ILE A 878 -9.04 -88.33 -19.62
C ILE A 878 -10.32 -89.07 -19.20
N ALA A 879 -10.28 -89.98 -18.23
CA ALA A 879 -11.47 -90.65 -17.71
C ALA A 879 -12.46 -89.67 -17.05
N CYS A 880 -11.99 -88.65 -16.33
CA CYS A 880 -12.84 -87.58 -15.79
C CYS A 880 -13.46 -86.72 -16.91
N LEU A 881 -12.69 -86.38 -17.95
CA LEU A 881 -13.22 -85.63 -19.10
C LEU A 881 -14.25 -86.46 -19.89
N VAL A 882 -13.96 -87.74 -20.12
CA VAL A 882 -14.88 -88.70 -20.76
C VAL A 882 -16.12 -88.91 -19.91
N TYR A 883 -16.03 -89.02 -18.58
CA TYR A 883 -17.19 -89.10 -17.70
C TYR A 883 -18.08 -87.84 -17.79
N ALA A 884 -17.48 -86.65 -17.84
CA ALA A 884 -18.21 -85.40 -18.01
C ALA A 884 -18.91 -85.27 -19.39
N VAL A 885 -18.31 -85.81 -20.46
CA VAL A 885 -18.89 -85.81 -21.82
C VAL A 885 -19.93 -86.91 -22.01
N VAL A 886 -19.68 -88.13 -21.51
CA VAL A 886 -20.61 -89.27 -21.55
C VAL A 886 -21.87 -89.00 -20.74
N ARG A 887 -21.82 -88.15 -19.70
CA ARG A 887 -23.01 -87.69 -18.98
C ARG A 887 -23.85 -86.64 -19.73
N ARG A 888 -23.44 -86.21 -20.95
CA ARG A 888 -24.16 -85.21 -21.77
C ARG A 888 -24.50 -85.66 -23.19
N ILE A 889 -23.98 -86.78 -23.69
CA ILE A 889 -24.24 -87.26 -25.05
C ILE A 889 -24.56 -88.76 -25.02
N LEU A 890 -25.65 -89.16 -25.70
CA LEU A 890 -26.34 -90.46 -25.67
C LEU A 890 -27.21 -90.65 -24.40
N LYS A 891 -28.50 -90.98 -24.48
CA LYS A 891 -29.44 -91.28 -25.60
C LYS A 891 -30.90 -91.12 -25.09
N PRO A 892 -31.94 -91.11 -25.95
CA PRO A 892 -31.98 -90.83 -27.40
C PRO A 892 -33.04 -89.77 -27.82
N VAL A 893 -33.07 -89.40 -29.11
CA VAL A 893 -34.04 -88.48 -29.74
C VAL A 893 -35.00 -89.23 -30.68
N ARG A 894 -36.26 -88.75 -30.82
CA ARG A 894 -37.24 -88.99 -31.92
C ARG A 894 -38.49 -88.12 -31.69
N CYS A 895 -39.32 -87.71 -32.67
CA CYS A 895 -39.21 -87.47 -34.14
C CYS A 895 -40.57 -86.90 -34.65
N ALA A 896 -40.61 -86.24 -35.83
CA ALA A 896 -41.80 -85.94 -36.68
C ALA A 896 -42.91 -85.05 -36.06
N GLU A 897 -43.36 -83.91 -36.62
CA GLU A 897 -43.98 -83.56 -37.93
C GLU A 897 -45.54 -83.67 -37.95
N GLY A 898 -46.20 -82.51 -38.18
CA GLY A 898 -47.64 -82.33 -38.50
C GLY A 898 -48.68 -82.66 -37.41
N SER A 899 -49.97 -82.31 -37.54
CA SER A 899 -50.63 -81.11 -38.13
C SER A 899 -52.13 -81.10 -37.72
N ASP A 900 -52.79 -79.95 -37.87
CA ASP A 900 -54.26 -79.75 -37.96
C ASP A 900 -55.16 -79.87 -36.71
N ASP A 901 -56.42 -79.41 -36.87
CA ASP A 901 -57.44 -79.04 -35.87
C ASP A 901 -58.72 -79.92 -36.01
N PRO A 902 -59.56 -80.07 -34.96
CA PRO A 902 -60.93 -79.50 -35.07
C PRO A 902 -61.64 -79.07 -33.75
N LEU A 903 -62.52 -78.06 -33.87
CA LEU A 903 -63.94 -77.96 -33.40
C LEU A 903 -64.37 -78.74 -32.11
N ARG A 904 -65.18 -78.24 -31.17
CA ARG A 904 -66.17 -77.12 -31.17
C ARG A 904 -66.75 -76.89 -29.74
N HIS A 905 -67.26 -75.68 -29.44
CA HIS A 905 -68.29 -75.29 -28.42
C HIS A 905 -68.30 -75.95 -27.01
N ALA A 906 -68.61 -75.29 -25.89
CA ALA A 906 -68.82 -73.89 -25.47
C ALA A 906 -69.00 -73.94 -23.92
N ASP A 907 -69.23 -72.91 -23.10
CA ASP A 907 -69.39 -71.45 -23.19
C ASP A 907 -69.02 -70.92 -21.76
N SER A 908 -68.83 -69.65 -21.38
CA SER A 908 -69.03 -68.29 -21.95
C SER A 908 -68.11 -67.32 -21.15
N SER A 909 -68.16 -65.97 -21.16
CA SER A 909 -69.13 -64.98 -21.67
C SER A 909 -68.50 -63.59 -21.92
N ALA A 910 -69.21 -62.79 -22.73
CA ALA A 910 -69.60 -61.37 -22.58
C ALA A 910 -68.73 -60.37 -21.76
N LEU A 911 -68.52 -59.11 -22.21
CA LEU A 911 -68.98 -58.43 -23.44
C LEU A 911 -68.10 -57.20 -23.77
N GLU A 912 -68.46 -56.59 -24.89
CA GLU A 912 -68.11 -55.31 -25.52
C GLU A 912 -68.21 -54.07 -24.55
N GLU A 913 -67.95 -52.81 -24.92
CA GLU A 913 -68.05 -52.16 -26.24
C GLU A 913 -67.23 -50.86 -26.33
N SER A 914 -67.08 -50.33 -27.54
CA SER A 914 -66.66 -48.95 -27.79
C SER A 914 -67.87 -48.02 -27.95
N HIS A 915 -67.84 -46.80 -27.42
CA HIS A 915 -68.44 -45.65 -28.12
C HIS A 915 -67.92 -44.31 -27.59
N ALA A 916 -68.42 -43.21 -28.15
CA ALA A 916 -67.87 -41.86 -28.00
C ALA A 916 -68.96 -40.83 -27.64
N ALA A 917 -68.48 -39.58 -27.46
CA ALA A 917 -69.21 -38.31 -27.54
C ALA A 917 -69.79 -37.67 -26.26
N ALA A 918 -69.74 -36.33 -26.30
CA ALA A 918 -70.59 -35.32 -25.66
C ALA A 918 -70.67 -35.25 -24.12
N ASP A 919 -70.66 -34.11 -23.44
CA ASP A 919 -70.58 -32.67 -23.72
C ASP A 919 -70.90 -31.97 -22.37
N SER A 920 -70.75 -30.65 -22.28
CA SER A 920 -71.28 -29.76 -21.23
C SER A 920 -70.59 -29.87 -19.86
N SER A 921 -70.57 -28.85 -18.99
CA SER A 921 -70.76 -27.37 -19.08
C SER A 921 -70.47 -26.81 -17.67
N GLN A 922 -70.25 -25.52 -17.37
CA GLN A 922 -69.77 -24.31 -18.07
C GLN A 922 -69.01 -23.50 -16.96
N ALA A 923 -67.92 -22.77 -17.21
CA ALA A 923 -67.87 -21.35 -17.65
C ALA A 923 -68.49 -20.34 -16.62
N VAL A 924 -68.05 -19.08 -16.46
CA VAL A 924 -67.18 -18.21 -17.30
C VAL A 924 -66.75 -16.90 -16.55
N ILE A 925 -65.88 -16.05 -17.16
CA ILE A 925 -65.66 -14.57 -16.92
C ILE A 925 -64.87 -14.16 -15.64
N GLN A 926 -63.90 -13.21 -15.63
CA GLN A 926 -63.21 -12.45 -16.70
C GLN A 926 -61.86 -11.76 -16.30
N GLN A 927 -61.07 -11.43 -17.34
CA GLN A 927 -60.21 -10.24 -17.56
C GLN A 927 -58.86 -9.98 -16.85
N GLN A 928 -58.11 -9.09 -17.52
CA GLN A 928 -56.73 -8.58 -17.35
C GLN A 928 -56.83 -7.01 -17.26
N PRO A 929 -55.77 -6.14 -17.27
CA PRO A 929 -54.40 -6.29 -17.82
C PRO A 929 -53.21 -5.56 -17.08
N GLU A 930 -52.02 -5.61 -17.73
CA GLU A 930 -50.92 -4.61 -17.79
C GLU A 930 -49.69 -4.57 -16.82
N LYS A 931 -48.51 -4.52 -17.50
CA LYS A 931 -47.30 -3.66 -17.32
C LYS A 931 -46.14 -3.95 -16.32
N LYS A 932 -44.94 -3.93 -16.94
CA LYS A 932 -43.63 -3.35 -16.52
C LYS A 932 -42.77 -3.96 -15.37
N ALA A 933 -41.76 -4.74 -15.79
CA ALA A 933 -40.33 -4.37 -15.86
C ALA A 933 -39.53 -3.84 -14.63
N ARG A 934 -38.22 -4.18 -14.66
CA ARG A 934 -37.10 -3.88 -13.73
C ARG A 934 -37.01 -4.80 -12.49
N ARG A 935 -35.82 -5.01 -11.92
CA ARG A 935 -34.49 -4.43 -12.25
C ARG A 935 -33.42 -5.49 -12.41
#